data_AF-I0RBN9-F1
#
_entry.id   AF-I0RBN9-F1
#
_cell.length_a   1.000
_cell.length_b   1.000
_cell.length_c   1.000
_cell.angle_alpha   90.00
_cell.angle_beta   90.00
_cell.angle_gamma   90.00
#
_symmetry.space_group_name_H-M   'P 1'
#
loop_
_entity.id
_entity.type
_entity.pdbx_description
1 polymer ?
#
loop_
_entity_poly.entity_id
_entity_poly.type
_entity_poly.pdbx_seq_one_letter_code
_entity_poly.pdbx_strand_id
1 'polypeptide(L)'
;EGGESGDGDIKTARGEAQMETFFYKAKVLVTYNEKTGKIIKVQDDGTEPGNANNRNYWNMSVEMFEKLVGKTKDSVDTVDAVTGATLSSNAIKNAVKAALPKEAVPEATNMDVLNLVVDGNKHTYYYKKYDPTNTNMTFMVKGKDVTDKTKLVRNPYVPKVYYYVEDDQKLTGDLYGTADFPYSYFYFGELMRGRITPPSKSNDPQIGQEPVMVQSMSFDGKYTDVSSSTAKNYGKFATAVYSDKKKNSYKIRGVKTPVQIDAELYAKVKLLAAVGAENHSALIPAVTSMTAPDSITGVNREVTQNELPTYKVIHTDSSISELKSSDNAGEIAYNPSDIKVSLTDQSEYGDYQIHIEGLPDEIKVDKNVLGVTFEAGASSNSARIYGLSQLDNILPNGDLGFSVNMRQKGGRLAHKRFEILSGSRIYKITYLLNNYKKFEIDGLELYIPKKLGANAVPSISSQTGFDDENGAKVIFDMSKLPYTGYKVSELYFGTKESGKKLEEGSDYSFEESSNTLTINSTDSTQKGKYTVVFEDNNRTDGYVSTSFTFDVGEASGSGDDSNIVKEVEEEITRFGYYAALRVTINKKTGTVVNVEDNDTNAGANRGFWANALNMLPRFVGKKASEIDTVDGISGATVSSDAIKKAVKKAFAEQSGFRMANRDMSMQPRLATDSNAEKPLERKKADGENDRNDLTIPSYHTERKVIMKNKVGELYDPKKLIF
;
A
#
# COMPACT_ATOMS: atom_id res chain seq x y z
N GLU A 1 9.04 35.10 -8.76
CA GLU A 1 10.44 35.34 -8.36
C GLU A 1 10.64 36.83 -8.20
N GLY A 2 11.40 37.25 -7.19
CA GLY A 2 11.62 38.65 -6.83
C GLY A 2 12.58 38.65 -5.66
N GLY A 3 13.87 38.68 -5.97
CA GLY A 3 14.91 38.47 -4.98
C GLY A 3 15.18 39.72 -4.16
N GLU A 4 14.90 39.67 -2.86
CA GLU A 4 15.65 40.48 -1.91
C GLU A 4 17.08 39.95 -1.87
N SER A 5 17.96 40.58 -2.65
CA SER A 5 19.41 40.44 -2.51
C SER A 5 19.82 41.07 -1.18
N GLY A 6 19.72 40.28 -0.11
CA GLY A 6 20.02 40.70 1.25
C GLY A 6 21.52 41.00 1.43
N ASP A 7 21.88 42.26 1.23
CA ASP A 7 23.22 42.80 1.47
C ASP A 7 23.48 42.89 2.99
N GLY A 8 23.75 41.72 3.58
CA GLY A 8 24.15 41.57 4.97
C GLY A 8 25.43 40.76 5.02
N ASP A 9 26.37 41.22 5.84
CA ASP A 9 27.69 40.64 6.02
C ASP A 9 27.64 39.10 6.06
N ILE A 10 28.29 38.49 5.08
CA ILE A 10 28.47 37.04 5.03
C ILE A 10 29.61 36.70 5.98
N LYS A 11 29.30 36.01 7.08
CA LYS A 11 30.30 35.53 8.03
C LYS A 11 30.52 34.04 7.83
N THR A 12 31.68 33.58 8.27
CA THR A 12 32.01 32.17 8.36
C THR A 12 32.54 31.87 9.75
N ALA A 13 31.99 30.83 10.39
CA ALA A 13 32.37 30.42 11.74
C ALA A 13 32.59 28.89 11.80
N ARG A 14 33.45 28.48 12.75
CA ARG A 14 33.68 27.07 13.07
C ARG A 14 32.77 26.64 14.20
N GLY A 15 32.29 25.42 14.13
CA GLY A 15 31.48 24.81 15.18
C GLY A 15 31.90 23.37 15.43
N GLU A 16 31.87 22.96 16.69
CA GLU A 16 32.23 21.62 17.11
C GLU A 16 31.16 21.05 18.05
N ALA A 17 30.85 19.76 17.90
CA ALA A 17 29.99 19.05 18.84
C ALA A 17 30.40 17.59 19.02
N GLN A 18 30.32 17.12 20.26
CA GLN A 18 30.44 15.72 20.64
C GLN A 18 29.11 15.29 21.29
N MET A 19 28.57 14.16 20.85
CA MET A 19 27.36 13.57 21.43
C MET A 19 27.73 12.68 22.62
N GLU A 20 26.83 12.53 23.60
CA GLU A 20 27.15 11.87 24.88
C GLU A 20 27.48 10.38 24.69
N THR A 21 26.82 9.73 23.74
CA THR A 21 27.00 8.30 23.42
C THR A 21 28.13 8.01 22.44
N PHE A 22 28.91 9.03 22.01
CA PHE A 22 29.63 8.97 20.73
C PHE A 22 31.13 9.27 20.81
N PHE A 23 31.91 8.51 20.04
CA PHE A 23 33.37 8.43 20.17
C PHE A 23 34.16 9.43 19.30
N TYR A 24 33.48 10.35 18.61
CA TYR A 24 34.15 11.43 17.88
C TYR A 24 33.37 12.74 17.92
N LYS A 25 34.10 13.81 17.65
CA LYS A 25 33.62 15.20 17.61
C LYS A 25 33.41 15.62 16.15
N ALA A 26 32.20 16.01 15.79
CA ALA A 26 31.90 16.64 14.51
C ALA A 26 32.47 18.07 14.50
N LYS A 27 33.14 18.45 13.42
CA LYS A 27 33.68 19.79 13.17
C LYS A 27 33.11 20.32 11.85
N VAL A 28 32.53 21.51 11.86
CA VAL A 28 31.90 22.11 10.68
C VAL A 28 32.30 23.56 10.48
N LEU A 29 32.39 23.96 9.21
CA LEU A 29 32.57 25.34 8.79
C LEU A 29 31.24 25.84 8.21
N VAL A 30 30.62 26.81 8.89
CA VAL A 30 29.30 27.35 8.53
C VAL A 30 29.46 28.77 7.99
N THR A 31 29.01 28.98 6.76
CA THR A 31 28.86 30.31 6.16
C THR A 31 27.39 30.74 6.26
N TYR A 32 27.13 31.92 6.79
CA TYR A 32 25.77 32.43 7.07
C TYR A 32 25.67 33.94 6.86
N ASN A 33 24.45 34.44 6.65
CA ASN A 33 24.15 35.87 6.62
C ASN A 33 23.99 36.37 8.07
N GLU A 34 24.83 37.32 8.50
CA GLU A 34 24.89 37.77 9.90
C GLU A 34 23.58 38.41 10.38
N LYS A 35 22.95 39.23 9.54
CA LYS A 35 21.71 39.96 9.88
C LYS A 35 20.50 39.03 10.12
N THR A 36 20.44 37.90 9.42
CA THR A 36 19.27 36.98 9.46
C THR A 36 19.56 35.65 10.17
N GLY A 37 20.82 35.35 10.48
CA GLY A 37 21.25 34.04 11.00
C GLY A 37 21.01 32.87 10.04
N LYS A 38 20.63 33.12 8.78
CA LYS A 38 20.34 32.08 7.78
C LYS A 38 21.64 31.48 7.24
N ILE A 39 21.73 30.15 7.31
CA ILE A 39 22.83 29.35 6.76
C ILE A 39 22.82 29.46 5.24
N ILE A 40 23.98 29.78 4.67
CA ILE A 40 24.24 29.81 3.22
C ILE A 40 24.95 28.52 2.80
N LYS A 41 25.89 28.02 3.62
CA LYS A 41 26.67 26.81 3.34
C LYS A 41 27.12 26.14 4.64
N VAL A 42 27.17 24.80 4.64
CA VAL A 42 27.84 23.99 5.67
C VAL A 42 28.88 23.10 4.98
N GLN A 43 30.04 22.92 5.61
CA GLN A 43 31.12 22.06 5.15
C GLN A 43 31.75 21.32 6.34
N ASP A 44 32.41 20.19 6.08
CA ASP A 44 33.26 19.53 7.05
C ASP A 44 34.54 20.36 7.29
N ASP A 45 34.96 20.53 8.55
CA ASP A 45 36.16 21.28 8.94
C ASP A 45 37.18 20.34 9.61
N GLY A 46 37.42 19.19 8.99
CA GLY A 46 38.37 18.19 9.46
C GLY A 46 37.82 17.34 10.60
N THR A 47 36.57 16.87 10.48
CA THR A 47 36.02 15.83 11.35
C THR A 47 36.83 14.55 11.22
N GLU A 48 37.14 13.92 12.36
CA GLU A 48 37.93 12.69 12.44
C GLU A 48 37.08 11.58 13.07
N PRO A 49 36.30 10.80 12.29
CA PRO A 49 35.40 9.80 12.86
C PRO A 49 36.10 8.61 13.55
N GLY A 50 37.42 8.48 13.39
CA GLY A 50 38.20 7.35 13.89
C GLY A 50 37.98 6.10 13.03
N ASN A 51 37.28 5.11 13.57
CA ASN A 51 37.14 3.77 12.97
C ASN A 51 36.30 3.75 11.66
N ALA A 52 36.35 2.63 10.92
CA ALA A 52 35.68 2.50 9.64
C ALA A 52 34.14 2.64 9.70
N ASN A 53 33.49 2.13 10.75
CA ASN A 53 32.04 2.22 10.90
C ASN A 53 31.61 3.68 11.13
N ASN A 54 32.30 4.39 12.02
CA ASN A 54 32.08 5.80 12.27
C ASN A 54 32.29 6.66 11.01
N ARG A 55 33.31 6.34 10.19
CA ARG A 55 33.53 7.02 8.90
C ARG A 55 32.36 6.79 7.93
N ASN A 56 31.81 5.58 7.87
CA ASN A 56 30.64 5.31 7.03
C ASN A 56 29.42 6.14 7.48
N TYR A 57 29.13 6.18 8.78
CA TYR A 57 28.03 7.00 9.33
C TYR A 57 28.25 8.50 9.12
N TRP A 58 29.49 9.00 9.28
CA TRP A 58 29.83 10.39 8.95
C TRP A 58 29.56 10.70 7.48
N ASN A 59 30.12 9.90 6.57
CA ASN A 59 29.99 10.09 5.13
C ASN A 59 28.53 10.03 4.66
N MET A 60 27.70 9.17 5.26
CA MET A 60 26.25 9.19 5.06
C MET A 60 25.64 10.51 5.55
N SER A 61 25.98 10.96 6.76
CA SER A 61 25.39 12.16 7.36
C SER A 61 25.73 13.48 6.63
N VAL A 62 26.78 13.52 5.81
CA VAL A 62 27.20 14.71 5.05
C VAL A 62 26.12 15.22 4.08
N GLU A 63 25.18 14.38 3.61
CA GLU A 63 24.02 14.85 2.81
C GLU A 63 23.15 15.89 3.56
N MET A 64 23.26 15.96 4.89
CA MET A 64 22.56 16.95 5.71
C MET A 64 23.02 18.38 5.46
N PHE A 65 24.26 18.60 4.98
CA PHE A 65 24.79 19.96 4.76
C PHE A 65 23.92 20.77 3.78
N GLU A 66 23.43 20.14 2.71
CA GLU A 66 22.50 20.77 1.76
C GLU A 66 21.13 21.04 2.40
N LYS A 67 20.63 20.11 3.22
CA LYS A 67 19.32 20.22 3.91
C LYS A 67 19.28 21.31 5.00
N LEU A 68 20.45 21.81 5.42
CA LEU A 68 20.61 22.89 6.40
C LEU A 68 20.64 24.29 5.76
N VAL A 69 20.78 24.41 4.45
CA VAL A 69 20.77 25.71 3.76
C VAL A 69 19.42 26.41 3.95
N GLY A 70 19.46 27.72 4.20
CA GLY A 70 18.29 28.55 4.53
C GLY A 70 17.75 28.40 5.95
N LYS A 71 18.24 27.42 6.73
CA LYS A 71 17.86 27.26 8.15
C LYS A 71 18.59 28.27 9.04
N THR A 72 18.02 28.49 10.21
CA THR A 72 18.54 29.33 11.31
C THR A 72 18.85 28.45 12.53
N LYS A 73 19.51 29.01 13.54
CA LYS A 73 19.82 28.32 14.80
C LYS A 73 18.58 27.66 15.44
N ASP A 74 17.44 28.34 15.37
CA ASP A 74 16.15 27.89 15.92
C ASP A 74 15.35 26.98 14.98
N SER A 75 15.89 26.61 13.81
CA SER A 75 15.22 25.73 12.86
C SER A 75 16.08 24.57 12.34
N VAL A 76 17.36 24.44 12.70
CA VAL A 76 18.19 23.28 12.31
C VAL A 76 17.65 21.94 12.82
N ASP A 77 17.00 21.90 13.99
CA ASP A 77 16.45 20.64 14.53
C ASP A 77 15.24 20.12 13.73
N THR A 78 14.60 20.99 12.94
CA THR A 78 13.49 20.61 12.04
C THR A 78 13.94 19.80 10.82
N VAL A 79 15.25 19.72 10.56
CA VAL A 79 15.83 18.94 9.45
C VAL A 79 15.87 17.46 9.85
N ASP A 80 15.38 16.57 8.99
CA ASP A 80 15.39 15.13 9.28
C ASP A 80 16.82 14.58 9.36
N ALA A 81 17.05 13.70 10.33
CA ALA A 81 18.30 12.95 10.43
C ALA A 81 18.44 11.96 9.25
N VAL A 82 19.66 11.73 8.80
CA VAL A 82 19.93 10.79 7.71
C VAL A 82 19.72 9.37 8.22
N THR A 83 18.87 8.60 7.54
CA THR A 83 18.54 7.22 7.95
C THR A 83 19.79 6.36 8.03
N GLY A 84 20.00 5.70 9.17
CA GLY A 84 21.21 4.91 9.45
C GLY A 84 22.42 5.71 9.94
N ALA A 85 22.34 7.05 9.99
CA ALA A 85 23.42 7.93 10.44
C ALA A 85 22.96 8.98 11.48
N THR A 86 21.91 8.66 12.24
CA THR A 86 21.20 9.60 13.14
C THR A 86 22.10 10.33 14.14
N LEU A 87 23.06 9.63 14.76
CA LEU A 87 23.97 10.24 15.73
C LEU A 87 24.91 11.26 15.07
N SER A 88 25.49 10.90 13.92
CA SER A 88 26.33 11.79 13.11
C SER A 88 25.55 13.01 12.61
N SER A 89 24.29 12.83 12.15
CA SER A 89 23.39 13.92 11.80
C SER A 89 23.09 14.86 12.98
N ASN A 90 22.82 14.34 14.17
CA ASN A 90 22.58 15.16 15.35
C ASN A 90 23.86 15.90 15.80
N ALA A 91 25.03 15.28 15.65
CA ALA A 91 26.32 15.94 15.87
C ALA A 91 26.53 17.12 14.90
N ILE A 92 26.19 16.96 13.60
CA ILE A 92 26.22 18.06 12.62
C ILE A 92 25.32 19.21 13.05
N LYS A 93 24.04 18.95 13.39
CA LYS A 93 23.11 20.00 13.84
C LYS A 93 23.67 20.79 15.02
N ASN A 94 24.19 20.09 16.03
CA ASN A 94 24.75 20.71 17.23
C ASN A 94 26.03 21.50 16.94
N ALA A 95 26.91 21.00 16.07
CA ALA A 95 28.10 21.72 15.64
C ALA A 95 27.71 22.99 14.87
N VAL A 96 26.68 22.94 14.01
CA VAL A 96 26.15 24.12 13.31
C VAL A 96 25.55 25.14 14.29
N LYS A 97 24.79 24.72 15.31
CA LYS A 97 24.32 25.64 16.38
C LYS A 97 25.48 26.33 17.11
N ALA A 98 26.59 25.63 17.31
CA ALA A 98 27.78 26.16 17.96
C ALA A 98 28.54 27.18 17.09
N ALA A 99 28.52 27.01 15.77
CA ALA A 99 29.07 27.98 14.81
C ALA A 99 28.21 29.25 14.67
N LEU A 100 26.88 29.09 14.70
CA LEU A 100 25.95 30.21 14.56
C LEU A 100 25.98 31.14 15.79
N PRO A 101 25.74 32.46 15.60
CA PRO A 101 25.84 33.44 16.67
C PRO A 101 24.96 33.08 17.88
N LYS A 102 25.41 33.48 19.07
CA LYS A 102 24.60 33.43 20.28
C LYS A 102 23.91 34.78 20.49
N GLU A 103 22.82 34.75 21.24
CA GLU A 103 22.19 35.95 21.77
C GLU A 103 23.18 36.75 22.64
N ALA A 104 23.03 38.07 22.62
CA ALA A 104 23.88 38.95 23.41
C ALA A 104 23.68 38.68 24.91
N VAL A 105 24.77 38.33 25.60
CA VAL A 105 24.78 38.09 27.04
C VAL A 105 24.99 39.42 27.77
N PRO A 106 24.10 39.83 28.70
CA PRO A 106 24.28 41.06 29.47
C PRO A 106 25.57 41.07 30.30
N GLU A 107 26.11 42.26 30.57
CA GLU A 107 27.29 42.40 31.43
C GLU A 107 27.10 41.71 32.81
N ALA A 108 28.21 41.24 33.37
CA ALA A 108 28.24 40.50 34.64
C ALA A 108 27.27 39.30 34.70
N THR A 109 27.06 38.62 33.56
CA THR A 109 26.28 37.38 33.43
C THR A 109 27.20 36.23 33.00
N ASN A 110 27.10 35.06 33.66
CA ASN A 110 27.95 33.90 33.37
C ASN A 110 27.20 32.70 32.74
N MET A 111 26.02 32.99 32.19
CA MET A 111 25.07 32.07 31.55
C MET A 111 24.81 32.53 30.11
N ASP A 112 24.47 31.60 29.21
CA ASP A 112 23.97 31.91 27.87
C ASP A 112 22.51 32.45 27.96
N VAL A 113 22.06 33.13 26.90
CA VAL A 113 20.70 33.69 26.81
C VAL A 113 19.88 32.96 25.74
N LEU A 114 18.63 32.64 26.06
CA LEU A 114 17.60 32.09 25.18
C LEU A 114 16.38 33.01 25.24
N ASN A 115 15.95 33.50 24.08
CA ASN A 115 14.79 34.37 23.96
C ASN A 115 13.62 33.57 23.38
N LEU A 116 12.51 33.51 24.12
CA LEU A 116 11.28 32.86 23.70
C LEU A 116 10.26 33.95 23.34
N VAL A 117 9.69 33.90 22.14
CA VAL A 117 8.67 34.86 21.71
C VAL A 117 7.29 34.19 21.79
N VAL A 118 6.36 34.84 22.48
CA VAL A 118 4.95 34.42 22.63
C VAL A 118 4.08 35.68 22.50
N ASP A 119 3.09 35.66 21.61
CA ASP A 119 2.23 36.83 21.30
C ASP A 119 3.04 38.11 20.96
N GLY A 120 4.16 37.94 20.26
CA GLY A 120 5.12 39.01 19.95
C GLY A 120 5.98 39.49 21.13
N ASN A 121 5.66 39.08 22.37
CA ASN A 121 6.39 39.44 23.57
C ASN A 121 7.63 38.56 23.76
N LYS A 122 8.74 39.18 24.18
CA LYS A 122 10.03 38.52 24.38
C LYS A 122 10.22 38.12 25.83
N HIS A 123 10.39 36.83 26.08
CA HIS A 123 10.66 36.24 27.39
C HIS A 123 12.12 35.74 27.46
N THR A 124 12.89 36.29 28.40
CA THR A 124 14.35 36.07 28.46
C THR A 124 14.73 35.02 29.49
N TYR A 125 15.27 33.89 29.03
CA TYR A 125 15.77 32.79 29.87
C TYR A 125 17.29 32.75 29.86
N TYR A 126 17.91 32.64 31.03
CA TYR A 126 19.36 32.46 31.20
C TYR A 126 19.63 30.98 31.41
N TYR A 127 20.60 30.39 30.71
CA TYR A 127 20.87 28.96 30.78
C TYR A 127 22.35 28.59 30.74
N LYS A 128 22.69 27.41 31.24
CA LYS A 128 24.03 26.85 31.18
C LYS A 128 23.96 25.34 31.07
N LYS A 129 24.67 24.76 30.10
CA LYS A 129 24.76 23.30 29.96
C LYS A 129 25.30 22.69 31.25
N TYR A 130 24.68 21.60 31.69
CA TYR A 130 25.11 20.88 32.88
C TYR A 130 26.50 20.26 32.65
N ASP A 131 27.39 20.41 33.62
CA ASP A 131 28.73 19.83 33.63
C ASP A 131 28.82 18.76 34.75
N PRO A 132 28.88 17.46 34.43
CA PRO A 132 29.02 16.40 35.44
C PRO A 132 30.35 16.46 36.21
N THR A 133 31.36 17.17 35.71
CA THR A 133 32.67 17.32 36.36
C THR A 133 32.73 18.51 37.32
N ASN A 134 31.75 19.42 37.24
CA ASN A 134 31.66 20.60 38.09
C ASN A 134 30.21 20.80 38.57
N THR A 135 29.85 20.13 39.67
CA THR A 135 28.49 20.20 40.24
C THR A 135 28.25 21.44 41.11
N ASN A 136 29.29 22.18 41.47
CA ASN A 136 29.24 23.31 42.41
C ASN A 136 29.37 24.66 41.68
N MET A 137 28.74 24.77 40.50
CA MET A 137 28.76 25.99 39.70
C MET A 137 28.01 27.12 40.41
N THR A 138 28.57 28.32 40.39
CA THR A 138 27.85 29.56 40.74
C THR A 138 27.28 30.21 39.49
N PHE A 139 26.12 30.86 39.62
CA PHE A 139 25.37 31.44 38.52
C PHE A 139 25.13 32.92 38.77
N MET A 140 25.62 33.75 37.85
CA MET A 140 25.53 35.21 37.90
C MET A 140 24.69 35.71 36.73
N VAL A 141 23.74 36.60 37.01
CA VAL A 141 22.89 37.26 36.00
C VAL A 141 22.80 38.74 36.34
N LYS A 142 23.21 39.62 35.41
CA LYS A 142 23.25 41.09 35.58
C LYS A 142 23.92 41.51 36.91
N GLY A 143 25.02 40.85 37.27
CA GLY A 143 25.76 41.11 38.51
C GLY A 143 25.14 40.57 39.81
N LYS A 144 24.00 39.87 39.75
CA LYS A 144 23.36 39.22 40.91
C LYS A 144 23.68 37.74 40.93
N ASP A 145 24.00 37.20 42.12
CA ASP A 145 24.04 35.75 42.32
C ASP A 145 22.60 35.21 42.30
N VAL A 146 22.37 34.21 41.46
CA VAL A 146 21.09 33.52 41.28
C VAL A 146 21.20 32.01 41.51
N THR A 147 22.31 31.53 42.08
CA THR A 147 22.63 30.11 42.25
C THR A 147 21.49 29.33 42.91
N ASP A 148 21.01 29.79 44.06
CA ASP A 148 19.89 29.19 44.81
C ASP A 148 18.51 29.30 44.10
N LYS A 149 18.42 30.15 43.06
CA LYS A 149 17.22 30.33 42.23
C LYS A 149 17.30 29.55 40.91
N THR A 150 18.45 28.95 40.58
CA THR A 150 18.56 28.16 39.37
C THR A 150 17.75 26.87 39.47
N LYS A 151 17.12 26.54 38.35
CA LYS A 151 16.38 25.28 38.17
C LYS A 151 17.17 24.40 37.22
N LEU A 152 16.96 23.09 37.34
CA LEU A 152 17.60 22.09 36.49
C LEU A 152 16.54 21.42 35.63
N VAL A 153 16.84 21.27 34.33
CA VAL A 153 16.08 20.38 33.43
C VAL A 153 16.84 19.07 33.29
N ARG A 154 16.13 17.96 33.50
CA ARG A 154 16.63 16.59 33.33
C ARG A 154 16.03 15.94 32.08
N ASN A 155 16.64 14.84 31.65
CA ASN A 155 16.09 13.93 30.64
C ASN A 155 16.07 12.49 31.17
N PRO A 156 14.89 11.99 31.57
CA PRO A 156 14.10 12.64 32.61
C PRO A 156 14.78 12.59 33.99
N TYR A 157 15.83 11.77 34.16
CA TYR A 157 16.59 11.63 35.40
C TYR A 157 17.98 12.27 35.33
N VAL A 158 18.60 12.28 34.14
CA VAL A 158 19.96 12.79 33.92
C VAL A 158 19.92 14.33 33.78
N PRO A 159 20.63 15.10 34.62
CA PRO A 159 20.79 16.55 34.47
C PRO A 159 21.30 16.95 33.07
N LYS A 160 20.71 17.99 32.44
CA LYS A 160 21.12 18.46 31.10
C LYS A 160 21.42 19.96 31.03
N VAL A 161 20.62 20.80 31.69
CA VAL A 161 20.77 22.26 31.62
C VAL A 161 20.24 22.93 32.88
N TYR A 162 21.05 23.83 33.44
CA TYR A 162 20.62 24.79 34.45
C TYR A 162 19.96 25.99 33.77
N TYR A 163 18.90 26.53 34.35
CA TYR A 163 18.28 27.76 33.88
C TYR A 163 17.80 28.67 35.02
N TYR A 164 17.73 29.95 34.71
CA TYR A 164 17.12 30.99 35.54
C TYR A 164 16.26 31.89 34.65
N VAL A 165 15.17 32.40 35.20
CA VAL A 165 14.26 33.35 34.54
C VAL A 165 13.75 34.31 35.60
N GLU A 166 13.63 35.60 35.26
CA GLU A 166 13.05 36.61 36.14
C GLU A 166 11.52 36.39 36.22
N ASP A 167 10.89 36.69 37.36
CA ASP A 167 9.50 36.25 37.62
C ASP A 167 8.48 36.87 36.64
N ASP A 168 8.74 38.08 36.14
CA ASP A 168 7.99 38.78 35.09
C ASP A 168 8.24 38.20 33.69
N GLN A 169 9.40 37.58 33.48
CA GLN A 169 9.79 36.93 32.21
C GLN A 169 9.28 35.50 32.11
N LYS A 170 8.83 34.89 33.21
CA LYS A 170 8.46 33.48 33.27
C LYS A 170 7.15 33.21 32.50
N LEU A 171 7.23 32.38 31.45
CA LEU A 171 6.04 31.85 30.78
C LEU A 171 5.20 30.99 31.74
N THR A 172 3.88 31.15 31.68
CA THR A 172 2.90 30.40 32.49
C THR A 172 1.65 30.07 31.67
N GLY A 173 0.84 29.11 32.17
CA GLY A 173 -0.38 28.65 31.50
C GLY A 173 -0.12 27.73 30.32
N ASP A 174 -1.09 27.66 29.43
CA ASP A 174 -1.03 26.89 28.19
C ASP A 174 -0.59 27.76 27.02
N LEU A 175 0.30 27.22 26.19
CA LEU A 175 0.75 27.83 24.95
C LEU A 175 0.23 27.02 23.76
N TYR A 176 -0.13 27.72 22.70
CA TYR A 176 -0.69 27.17 21.49
C TYR A 176 0.15 27.54 20.26
N GLY A 177 0.10 26.71 19.23
CA GLY A 177 0.80 26.94 17.96
C GLY A 177 0.63 25.78 16.99
N THR A 178 1.47 25.73 15.95
CA THR A 178 1.47 24.62 14.96
C THR A 178 2.81 23.90 14.92
N ALA A 179 2.82 22.62 15.30
CA ALA A 179 3.99 21.76 15.35
C ALA A 179 3.98 20.68 14.26
N ASP A 180 5.11 20.41 13.64
CA ASP A 180 5.32 19.29 12.73
C ASP A 180 5.43 17.97 13.52
N PHE A 181 4.48 17.05 13.35
CA PHE A 181 4.53 15.71 13.93
C PHE A 181 4.54 14.61 12.86
N PRO A 182 5.33 13.53 13.00
CA PRO A 182 5.21 12.34 12.17
C PRO A 182 3.83 11.69 12.25
N TYR A 183 3.42 10.94 11.22
CA TYR A 183 2.12 10.25 11.22
C TYR A 183 1.91 9.32 12.42
N SER A 184 2.95 8.64 12.88
CA SER A 184 2.87 7.74 14.05
C SER A 184 2.47 8.48 15.32
N TYR A 185 3.06 9.64 15.58
CA TYR A 185 2.66 10.54 16.68
C TYR A 185 1.28 11.16 16.45
N PHE A 186 1.00 11.68 15.24
CA PHE A 186 -0.28 12.33 14.92
C PHE A 186 -1.48 11.43 15.20
N TYR A 187 -1.43 10.18 14.72
CA TYR A 187 -2.50 9.20 14.90
C TYR A 187 -2.51 8.53 16.27
N PHE A 188 -1.43 8.60 17.04
CA PHE A 188 -1.27 7.88 18.31
C PHE A 188 -2.50 7.97 19.22
N GLY A 189 -2.92 9.18 19.56
CA GLY A 189 -4.08 9.42 20.42
C GLY A 189 -5.38 8.85 19.83
N GLU A 190 -5.62 9.01 18.52
CA GLU A 190 -6.85 8.53 17.88
C GLU A 190 -6.94 6.99 17.91
N LEU A 191 -5.85 6.29 17.60
CA LEU A 191 -5.83 4.82 17.57
C LEU A 191 -5.86 4.18 18.96
N MET A 192 -5.45 4.94 19.98
CA MET A 192 -5.31 4.49 21.36
C MET A 192 -6.34 5.13 22.31
N ARG A 193 -7.44 5.65 21.74
CA ARG A 193 -8.58 6.26 22.44
C ARG A 193 -9.00 5.49 23.69
N GLY A 194 -8.95 6.15 24.84
CA GLY A 194 -9.30 5.57 26.15
C GLY A 194 -8.37 4.48 26.68
N ARG A 195 -7.25 4.16 26.02
CA ARG A 195 -6.30 3.09 26.41
C ARG A 195 -5.00 3.60 27.03
N ILE A 196 -4.82 4.93 27.09
CA ILE A 196 -3.60 5.56 27.55
C ILE A 196 -3.93 6.58 28.63
N THR A 197 -3.41 6.34 29.82
CA THR A 197 -3.30 7.38 30.85
C THR A 197 -2.16 8.31 30.44
N PRO A 198 -2.36 9.64 30.42
CA PRO A 198 -1.25 10.58 30.23
C PRO A 198 -0.11 10.27 31.21
N PRO A 199 1.17 10.46 30.82
CA PRO A 199 2.29 10.21 31.72
C PRO A 199 2.12 11.02 33.01
N SER A 200 2.64 10.48 34.12
CA SER A 200 2.58 11.18 35.41
C SER A 200 3.27 12.54 35.33
N LYS A 201 2.99 13.43 36.28
CA LYS A 201 3.55 14.80 36.38
C LYS A 201 5.06 14.82 36.73
N SER A 202 5.88 14.08 35.98
CA SER A 202 7.26 14.50 35.74
C SER A 202 7.19 15.83 35.01
N ASN A 203 7.57 16.92 35.69
CA ASN A 203 7.62 18.25 35.06
C ASN A 203 8.75 18.37 34.01
N ASP A 204 9.62 17.36 33.90
CA ASP A 204 10.77 17.36 32.98
C ASP A 204 10.53 16.49 31.74
N PRO A 205 11.03 16.90 30.55
CA PRO A 205 10.83 16.18 29.29
C PRO A 205 11.54 14.82 29.25
N GLN A 206 10.87 13.83 28.66
CA GLN A 206 11.45 12.52 28.34
C GLN A 206 11.75 12.48 26.83
N ILE A 207 12.98 12.84 26.47
CA ILE A 207 13.46 12.84 25.07
C ILE A 207 14.44 11.69 24.79
N GLY A 208 14.81 10.92 25.82
CA GLY A 208 15.73 9.80 25.73
C GLY A 208 15.18 8.55 25.03
N GLN A 209 13.86 8.43 24.87
CA GLN A 209 13.21 7.26 24.26
C GLN A 209 11.87 7.67 23.62
N GLU A 210 11.53 7.08 22.46
CA GLU A 210 10.20 7.17 21.85
C GLU A 210 9.20 6.25 22.61
N PRO A 211 7.94 6.67 22.84
CA PRO A 211 6.94 5.80 23.46
C PRO A 211 6.78 4.48 22.69
N VAL A 212 6.89 3.34 23.36
CA VAL A 212 6.98 1.99 22.75
C VAL A 212 5.85 1.70 21.73
N MET A 213 4.65 2.23 21.96
CA MET A 213 3.52 2.08 21.05
C MET A 213 3.60 3.00 19.82
N VAL A 214 4.17 4.20 19.94
CA VAL A 214 4.52 5.04 18.77
C VAL A 214 5.66 4.38 17.98
N GLN A 215 6.65 3.84 18.69
CA GLN A 215 7.76 3.10 18.10
C GLN A 215 7.28 1.92 17.25
N SER A 216 6.32 1.10 17.72
CA SER A 216 5.80 -0.02 16.92
C SER A 216 5.04 0.45 15.67
N MET A 217 4.30 1.55 15.75
CA MET A 217 3.63 2.19 14.60
C MET A 217 4.62 2.71 13.54
N SER A 218 5.79 3.19 13.98
CA SER A 218 6.90 3.62 13.12
C SER A 218 7.69 2.43 12.53
N PHE A 219 8.16 1.50 13.37
CA PHE A 219 9.06 0.39 13.00
C PHE A 219 8.39 -0.65 12.08
N ASP A 220 7.09 -0.92 12.25
CA ASP A 220 6.34 -1.79 11.33
C ASP A 220 6.12 -1.15 9.94
N GLY A 221 6.53 0.10 9.74
CA GLY A 221 6.32 0.86 8.50
C GLY A 221 4.86 1.23 8.24
N LYS A 222 4.02 1.19 9.27
CA LYS A 222 2.56 1.43 9.19
C LYS A 222 2.25 2.91 9.06
N TYR A 223 2.91 3.77 9.84
CA TYR A 223 2.68 5.22 9.88
C TYR A 223 4.00 6.00 9.67
N THR A 224 4.66 5.75 8.54
CA THR A 224 5.93 6.37 8.13
C THR A 224 5.76 7.37 6.97
N ASP A 225 6.86 7.99 6.53
CA ASP A 225 6.90 8.91 5.38
C ASP A 225 6.17 8.36 4.14
N VAL A 226 5.29 9.17 3.56
CA VAL A 226 4.70 8.94 2.23
C VAL A 226 5.63 9.52 1.17
N SER A 227 6.09 8.68 0.23
CA SER A 227 7.02 9.09 -0.84
C SER A 227 6.32 9.27 -2.19
N SER A 228 6.61 10.38 -2.87
CA SER A 228 6.14 10.66 -4.23
C SER A 228 7.29 10.60 -5.25
N SER A 229 7.10 9.86 -6.33
CA SER A 229 7.98 9.84 -7.50
C SER A 229 7.70 10.94 -8.53
N THR A 230 6.73 11.83 -8.26
CA THR A 230 6.41 13.00 -9.08
C THR A 230 6.36 14.27 -8.24
N ALA A 231 6.61 15.44 -8.83
CA ALA A 231 6.49 16.73 -8.16
C ALA A 231 5.06 17.33 -8.21
N LYS A 232 4.13 16.71 -8.94
CA LYS A 232 2.80 17.28 -9.30
C LYS A 232 1.98 17.78 -8.10
N ASN A 233 2.02 17.04 -6.99
CA ASN A 233 1.22 17.33 -5.79
C ASN A 233 2.07 17.89 -4.61
N TYR A 234 3.29 18.38 -4.89
CA TYR A 234 4.13 19.03 -3.88
C TYR A 234 3.47 20.33 -3.41
N GLY A 235 3.36 20.53 -2.08
CA GLY A 235 2.68 21.67 -1.48
C GLY A 235 1.15 21.68 -1.62
N LYS A 236 0.53 20.66 -2.24
CA LYS A 236 -0.93 20.60 -2.45
C LYS A 236 -1.73 20.53 -1.15
N PHE A 237 -1.27 19.81 -0.13
CA PHE A 237 -1.96 19.71 1.16
C PHE A 237 -1.34 20.71 2.15
N ALA A 238 -2.06 21.79 2.50
CA ALA A 238 -1.52 22.84 3.37
C ALA A 238 -1.09 22.33 4.76
N THR A 239 -1.79 21.30 5.26
CA THR A 239 -1.56 20.60 6.54
C THR A 239 -0.44 19.57 6.51
N ALA A 240 0.14 19.23 5.34
CA ALA A 240 1.15 18.18 5.24
C ALA A 240 2.58 18.71 5.47
N VAL A 241 3.38 17.96 6.22
CA VAL A 241 4.79 18.29 6.45
C VAL A 241 5.65 17.70 5.32
N TYR A 242 6.04 18.54 4.38
CA TYR A 242 6.86 18.16 3.23
C TYR A 242 8.37 18.13 3.55
N SER A 243 9.06 17.09 3.09
CA SER A 243 10.52 16.92 3.20
C SER A 243 11.14 16.28 1.94
N ASP A 244 12.47 16.14 1.91
CA ASP A 244 13.26 15.48 0.84
C ASP A 244 12.88 15.88 -0.61
N LYS A 245 12.57 17.17 -0.85
CA LYS A 245 12.26 17.68 -2.20
C LYS A 245 13.50 17.58 -3.11
N LYS A 246 13.38 16.78 -4.17
CA LYS A 246 14.32 16.70 -5.31
C LYS A 246 13.60 17.18 -6.58
N LYS A 247 14.30 17.21 -7.72
CA LYS A 247 13.75 17.71 -9.01
C LYS A 247 12.37 17.15 -9.35
N ASN A 248 12.18 15.83 -9.20
CA ASN A 248 10.95 15.12 -9.56
C ASN A 248 10.27 14.39 -8.38
N SER A 249 10.80 14.44 -7.15
CA SER A 249 10.30 13.61 -6.03
C SER A 249 10.25 14.39 -4.73
N TYR A 250 9.43 13.95 -3.79
CA TYR A 250 9.37 14.51 -2.43
C TYR A 250 8.79 13.48 -1.45
N LYS A 251 8.80 13.83 -0.16
CA LYS A 251 8.08 13.08 0.88
C LYS A 251 7.09 13.95 1.64
N ILE A 252 6.11 13.31 2.26
CA ILE A 252 5.30 13.86 3.36
C ILE A 252 5.60 13.00 4.60
N ARG A 253 6.26 13.58 5.60
CA ARG A 253 6.66 12.87 6.84
C ARG A 253 5.55 12.82 7.91
N GLY A 254 4.54 13.69 7.78
CA GLY A 254 3.44 13.79 8.74
C GLY A 254 2.63 15.06 8.60
N VAL A 255 2.13 15.58 9.73
CA VAL A 255 1.06 16.59 9.79
C VAL A 255 1.49 17.84 10.58
N LYS A 256 1.23 19.01 10.02
CA LYS A 256 1.32 20.32 10.67
C LYS A 256 0.14 20.42 11.63
N THR A 257 0.40 20.11 12.88
CA THR A 257 -0.60 19.82 13.91
C THR A 257 -0.79 21.05 14.79
N PRO A 258 -2.01 21.61 14.88
CA PRO A 258 -2.38 22.54 15.94
C PRO A 258 -2.17 21.88 17.30
N VAL A 259 -1.47 22.54 18.21
CA VAL A 259 -1.09 21.95 19.50
C VAL A 259 -1.29 22.91 20.67
N GLN A 260 -1.51 22.31 21.84
CA GLN A 260 -1.40 22.91 23.16
C GLN A 260 -0.23 22.27 23.89
N ILE A 261 0.56 23.08 24.58
CA ILE A 261 1.70 22.64 25.40
C ILE A 261 1.79 23.49 26.66
N ASP A 262 2.07 22.87 27.81
CA ASP A 262 2.35 23.58 29.05
C ASP A 262 3.55 24.53 28.86
N ALA A 263 3.45 25.76 29.36
CA ALA A 263 4.46 26.79 29.20
C ALA A 263 5.83 26.42 29.80
N GLU A 264 5.87 25.70 30.93
CA GLU A 264 7.12 25.24 31.53
C GLU A 264 7.74 24.11 30.70
N LEU A 265 6.93 23.19 30.18
CA LEU A 265 7.36 22.14 29.24
C LEU A 265 7.94 22.74 27.95
N TYR A 266 7.25 23.71 27.34
CA TYR A 266 7.74 24.42 26.15
C TYR A 266 9.11 25.04 26.37
N ALA A 267 9.27 25.81 27.45
CA ALA A 267 10.54 26.44 27.80
C ALA A 267 11.64 25.39 28.05
N LYS A 268 11.35 24.31 28.78
CA LYS A 268 12.30 23.22 29.03
C LYS A 268 12.76 22.51 27.76
N VAL A 269 11.87 22.23 26.83
CA VAL A 269 12.23 21.60 25.55
C VAL A 269 13.08 22.53 24.70
N LYS A 270 12.78 23.84 24.65
CA LYS A 270 13.62 24.84 23.96
C LYS A 270 15.01 24.96 24.62
N LEU A 271 15.11 24.90 25.94
CA LEU A 271 16.39 24.88 26.68
C LEU A 271 17.22 23.62 26.36
N LEU A 272 16.58 22.44 26.29
CA LEU A 272 17.24 21.19 25.87
C LEU A 272 17.74 21.27 24.42
N ALA A 273 16.96 21.86 23.52
CA ALA A 273 17.36 22.11 22.13
C ALA A 273 18.57 23.06 22.03
N ALA A 274 18.61 24.11 22.86
CA ALA A 274 19.68 25.10 22.90
C ALA A 274 21.04 24.53 23.36
N VAL A 275 21.05 23.62 24.35
CA VAL A 275 22.28 22.92 24.78
C VAL A 275 22.67 21.70 23.92
N GLY A 276 21.87 21.44 22.88
CA GLY A 276 22.06 20.30 21.96
C GLY A 276 21.87 18.95 22.65
N ALA A 277 20.90 18.82 23.55
CA ALA A 277 20.62 17.57 24.26
C ALA A 277 20.35 16.41 23.28
N GLU A 278 20.86 15.22 23.59
CA GLU A 278 20.62 14.03 22.77
C GLU A 278 19.14 13.64 22.83
N ASN A 279 18.55 13.46 21.65
CA ASN A 279 17.11 13.28 21.46
C ASN A 279 16.84 12.07 20.56
N HIS A 280 15.94 11.21 21.03
CA HIS A 280 15.47 10.01 20.36
C HIS A 280 13.94 9.99 20.16
N SER A 281 13.26 11.14 20.35
CA SER A 281 11.82 11.31 20.12
C SER A 281 11.52 12.47 19.16
N ALA A 282 10.24 12.67 18.81
CA ALA A 282 9.82 13.83 18.01
C ALA A 282 9.76 15.16 18.79
N LEU A 283 9.92 15.18 20.12
CA LEU A 283 9.54 16.34 20.95
C LEU A 283 10.38 17.59 20.69
N ILE A 284 11.71 17.51 20.66
CA ILE A 284 12.56 18.67 20.31
C ILE A 284 12.24 19.19 18.90
N PRO A 285 12.25 18.36 17.83
CA PRO A 285 11.88 18.81 16.49
C PRO A 285 10.49 19.45 16.41
N ALA A 286 9.48 18.86 17.03
CA ALA A 286 8.10 19.35 17.01
C ALA A 286 7.98 20.71 17.72
N VAL A 287 8.45 20.84 18.96
CA VAL A 287 8.42 22.11 19.71
C VAL A 287 9.30 23.18 19.05
N THR A 288 10.40 22.77 18.41
CA THR A 288 11.24 23.69 17.63
C THR A 288 10.48 24.21 16.41
N SER A 289 9.74 23.34 15.71
CA SER A 289 8.97 23.73 14.52
C SER A 289 7.83 24.72 14.79
N MET A 290 7.37 24.87 16.04
CA MET A 290 6.35 25.87 16.42
C MET A 290 6.76 27.32 16.14
N THR A 291 8.07 27.60 16.00
CA THR A 291 8.61 28.92 15.63
C THR A 291 9.45 28.90 14.36
N ALA A 292 9.46 27.78 13.63
CA ALA A 292 10.25 27.65 12.41
C ALA A 292 9.51 28.22 11.19
N PRO A 293 10.24 28.62 10.14
CA PRO A 293 9.63 28.90 8.84
C PRO A 293 8.94 27.65 8.29
N ASP A 294 7.70 27.81 7.81
CA ASP A 294 6.98 26.73 7.14
C ASP A 294 7.72 26.26 5.88
N SER A 295 7.79 24.95 5.64
CA SER A 295 8.58 24.39 4.53
C SER A 295 8.01 24.69 3.14
N ILE A 296 6.78 25.17 3.03
CA ILE A 296 6.15 25.57 1.75
C ILE A 296 6.07 27.10 1.62
N THR A 297 5.58 27.80 2.63
CA THR A 297 5.35 29.26 2.53
C THR A 297 6.56 30.11 2.94
N GLY A 298 7.52 29.54 3.69
CA GLY A 298 8.65 30.27 4.25
C GLY A 298 8.29 31.25 5.37
N VAL A 299 7.03 31.33 5.78
CA VAL A 299 6.53 32.21 6.84
C VAL A 299 6.84 31.59 8.20
N ASN A 300 7.37 32.38 9.13
CA ASN A 300 7.60 31.94 10.51
C ASN A 300 6.26 31.67 11.20
N ARG A 301 6.20 30.60 11.99
CA ARG A 301 5.05 30.29 12.85
C ARG A 301 5.15 31.05 14.18
N GLU A 302 4.00 31.36 14.75
CA GLU A 302 3.88 32.07 16.02
C GLU A 302 3.38 31.13 17.12
N VAL A 303 3.73 31.47 18.36
CA VAL A 303 3.24 30.82 19.58
C VAL A 303 2.43 31.84 20.35
N THR A 304 1.27 31.43 20.86
CA THR A 304 0.26 32.31 21.45
C THR A 304 -0.34 31.70 22.72
N GLN A 305 -0.82 32.53 23.65
CA GLN A 305 -1.67 32.09 24.76
C GLN A 305 -3.15 31.95 24.36
N ASN A 306 -3.54 32.41 23.17
CA ASN A 306 -4.90 32.28 22.67
C ASN A 306 -5.21 30.82 22.28
N GLU A 307 -6.27 30.26 22.86
CA GLU A 307 -6.69 28.89 22.57
C GLU A 307 -7.11 28.73 21.09
N LEU A 308 -6.61 27.67 20.45
CA LEU A 308 -6.95 27.35 19.06
C LEU A 308 -8.32 26.65 18.96
N PRO A 309 -9.03 26.77 17.82
CA PRO A 309 -10.30 26.05 17.60
C PRO A 309 -10.14 24.53 17.78
N THR A 310 -9.04 23.96 17.32
CA THR A 310 -8.66 22.58 17.61
C THR A 310 -7.19 22.47 17.94
N TYR A 311 -6.83 21.44 18.72
CA TYR A 311 -5.44 21.17 19.08
C TYR A 311 -5.26 19.75 19.62
N LYS A 312 -4.03 19.24 19.55
CA LYS A 312 -3.58 18.08 20.32
C LYS A 312 -2.71 18.54 21.48
N VAL A 313 -2.85 17.93 22.64
CA VAL A 313 -2.01 18.22 23.81
C VAL A 313 -0.68 17.51 23.66
N ILE A 314 0.44 18.22 23.86
CA ILE A 314 1.78 17.63 23.94
C ILE A 314 2.06 17.19 25.38
N HIS A 315 2.49 15.94 25.55
CA HIS A 315 2.86 15.36 26.85
C HIS A 315 4.38 15.28 27.03
N THR A 316 4.81 15.12 28.28
CA THR A 316 6.24 15.14 28.67
C THR A 316 7.01 13.94 28.14
N ASP A 317 6.35 12.82 27.88
CA ASP A 317 6.90 11.61 27.24
C ASP A 317 6.98 11.70 25.70
N SER A 318 6.74 12.89 25.13
CA SER A 318 6.63 13.14 23.69
C SER A 318 5.36 12.62 23.01
N SER A 319 4.47 11.91 23.72
CA SER A 319 3.17 11.51 23.15
C SER A 319 2.24 12.72 22.99
N ILE A 320 1.21 12.58 22.15
CA ILE A 320 0.18 13.61 21.97
C ILE A 320 -1.22 13.02 22.02
N SER A 321 -2.19 13.82 22.48
CA SER A 321 -3.57 13.38 22.70
C SER A 321 -4.37 13.11 21.41
N GLU A 322 -5.59 12.59 21.57
CA GLU A 322 -6.66 12.79 20.58
C GLU A 322 -6.81 14.30 20.25
N LEU A 323 -7.23 14.62 19.03
CA LEU A 323 -7.58 15.98 18.65
C LEU A 323 -8.76 16.46 19.51
N LYS A 324 -8.52 17.54 20.26
CA LYS A 324 -9.52 18.27 21.02
C LYS A 324 -10.06 19.42 20.19
N SER A 325 -11.23 19.91 20.59
CA SER A 325 -11.83 21.14 20.11
C SER A 325 -12.15 22.03 21.31
N SER A 326 -11.89 23.32 21.20
CA SER A 326 -12.34 24.30 22.20
C SER A 326 -13.83 24.59 22.05
N ASP A 327 -14.44 25.22 23.06
CA ASP A 327 -15.85 25.61 23.00
C ASP A 327 -16.14 26.63 21.88
N ASN A 328 -15.10 27.36 21.43
CA ASN A 328 -15.14 28.31 20.32
C ASN A 328 -14.99 27.64 18.94
N ALA A 329 -14.79 26.32 18.88
CA ALA A 329 -14.64 25.59 17.62
C ALA A 329 -15.97 25.53 16.86
N GLY A 330 -15.98 26.03 15.63
CA GLY A 330 -17.13 25.91 14.74
C GLY A 330 -17.52 24.45 14.53
N GLU A 331 -18.82 24.19 14.47
CA GLU A 331 -19.39 22.88 14.14
C GLU A 331 -20.02 22.94 12.75
N ILE A 332 -19.76 21.94 11.92
CA ILE A 332 -20.22 21.91 10.54
C ILE A 332 -21.63 21.31 10.52
N ALA A 333 -22.63 22.15 10.25
CA ALA A 333 -24.00 21.70 10.08
C ALA A 333 -24.16 20.98 8.73
N TYR A 334 -24.79 19.81 8.74
CA TYR A 334 -25.08 19.04 7.53
C TYR A 334 -26.34 18.18 7.73
N ASN A 335 -26.96 17.74 6.63
CA ASN A 335 -27.97 16.70 6.65
C ASN A 335 -27.30 15.36 6.29
N PRO A 336 -27.34 14.33 7.15
CA PRO A 336 -26.75 13.03 6.84
C PRO A 336 -27.28 12.38 5.55
N SER A 337 -28.50 12.71 5.13
CA SER A 337 -29.10 12.20 3.90
C SER A 337 -28.46 12.75 2.62
N ASP A 338 -27.76 13.88 2.70
CA ASP A 338 -27.11 14.51 1.55
C ASP A 338 -25.76 13.85 1.23
N ILE A 339 -25.16 13.17 2.23
CA ILE A 339 -23.87 12.48 2.10
C ILE A 339 -24.11 11.09 1.51
N LYS A 340 -23.41 10.78 0.41
CA LYS A 340 -23.36 9.41 -0.12
C LYS A 340 -21.93 8.91 -0.08
N VAL A 341 -21.72 7.77 0.56
CA VAL A 341 -20.44 7.08 0.61
C VAL A 341 -20.53 5.81 -0.23
N SER A 342 -19.65 5.66 -1.20
CA SER A 342 -19.54 4.46 -2.04
C SER A 342 -18.10 3.95 -2.06
N LEU A 343 -17.92 2.68 -2.40
CA LEU A 343 -16.61 2.03 -2.49
C LEU A 343 -16.49 1.32 -3.83
N THR A 344 -15.36 1.53 -4.49
CA THR A 344 -14.93 0.77 -5.67
C THR A 344 -13.64 0.01 -5.36
N ASP A 345 -13.51 -1.18 -5.93
CA ASP A 345 -12.32 -2.02 -5.91
C ASP A 345 -11.48 -1.92 -7.21
N GLN A 346 -11.91 -1.07 -8.15
CA GLN A 346 -11.31 -0.86 -9.46
C GLN A 346 -10.40 0.39 -9.53
N SER A 347 -9.74 0.72 -8.42
CA SER A 347 -8.95 1.95 -8.24
C SER A 347 -7.51 1.88 -8.77
N GLU A 348 -7.00 2.98 -9.31
CA GLU A 348 -5.56 3.18 -9.57
C GLU A 348 -4.75 3.48 -8.30
N TYR A 349 -5.44 3.90 -7.23
CA TYR A 349 -4.88 4.41 -5.98
C TYR A 349 -5.00 3.41 -4.83
N GLY A 350 -5.42 2.17 -5.08
CA GLY A 350 -5.52 1.13 -4.06
C GLY A 350 -6.22 -0.15 -4.49
N ASP A 351 -6.28 -1.10 -3.56
CA ASP A 351 -7.20 -2.25 -3.66
C ASP A 351 -8.65 -1.80 -3.57
N TYR A 352 -8.90 -0.66 -2.90
CA TYR A 352 -10.20 -0.05 -2.69
C TYR A 352 -10.06 1.47 -2.65
N GLN A 353 -11.06 2.18 -3.16
CA GLN A 353 -11.22 3.63 -3.07
C GLN A 353 -12.64 3.97 -2.66
N ILE A 354 -12.76 4.84 -1.67
CA ILE A 354 -14.01 5.36 -1.13
C ILE A 354 -14.26 6.72 -1.79
N HIS A 355 -15.41 6.88 -2.41
CA HIS A 355 -15.90 8.16 -2.93
C HIS A 355 -16.98 8.70 -1.99
N ILE A 356 -17.00 10.03 -1.80
CA ILE A 356 -17.90 10.71 -0.87
C ILE A 356 -18.52 11.91 -1.60
N GLU A 357 -19.80 11.78 -1.97
CA GLU A 357 -20.62 12.88 -2.48
C GLU A 357 -21.26 13.64 -1.32
N GLY A 358 -21.56 14.94 -1.51
CA GLY A 358 -22.28 15.75 -0.52
C GLY A 358 -21.47 16.16 0.71
N LEU A 359 -20.14 16.03 0.67
CA LEU A 359 -19.26 16.51 1.74
C LEU A 359 -19.37 18.05 1.85
N PRO A 360 -19.58 18.63 3.05
CA PRO A 360 -19.73 20.08 3.22
C PRO A 360 -18.52 20.90 2.72
N ASP A 361 -18.81 22.06 2.13
CA ASP A 361 -17.82 22.96 1.54
C ASP A 361 -16.73 23.41 2.54
N GLU A 362 -17.00 23.41 3.83
CA GLU A 362 -16.04 23.67 4.90
C GLU A 362 -14.89 22.65 4.95
N ILE A 363 -15.08 21.43 4.44
CA ILE A 363 -14.12 20.32 4.52
C ILE A 363 -13.23 20.33 3.28
N LYS A 364 -12.16 21.12 3.35
CA LYS A 364 -11.21 21.33 2.25
C LYS A 364 -9.99 20.46 2.49
N VAL A 365 -9.98 19.28 1.88
CA VAL A 365 -8.92 18.26 1.99
C VAL A 365 -7.52 18.82 1.72
N ASP A 366 -7.40 19.82 0.85
CA ASP A 366 -6.14 20.47 0.53
C ASP A 366 -5.75 21.65 1.47
N LYS A 367 -6.62 22.03 2.43
CA LYS A 367 -6.44 23.20 3.31
C LYS A 367 -6.55 22.92 4.81
N ASN A 368 -7.60 22.26 5.29
CA ASN A 368 -7.89 22.15 6.74
C ASN A 368 -7.98 20.72 7.28
N VAL A 369 -8.00 19.70 6.43
CA VAL A 369 -7.96 18.29 6.87
C VAL A 369 -6.54 17.93 7.35
N LEU A 370 -6.40 17.74 8.66
CA LEU A 370 -5.19 17.25 9.31
C LEU A 370 -4.96 15.76 9.03
N GLY A 371 -6.05 15.00 8.93
CA GLY A 371 -6.05 13.59 8.63
C GLY A 371 -7.47 13.04 8.62
N VAL A 372 -7.61 11.76 8.27
CA VAL A 372 -8.88 11.03 8.28
C VAL A 372 -8.66 9.73 9.01
N THR A 373 -9.62 9.31 9.83
CA THR A 373 -9.69 7.95 10.36
C THR A 373 -10.94 7.25 9.87
N PHE A 374 -10.91 5.93 9.77
CA PHE A 374 -12.13 5.13 9.68
C PHE A 374 -12.19 4.06 10.76
N GLU A 375 -13.40 3.67 11.17
CA GLU A 375 -13.64 2.52 12.04
C GLU A 375 -14.08 1.33 11.19
N ALA A 376 -13.33 0.23 11.23
CA ALA A 376 -13.61 -0.95 10.40
C ALA A 376 -13.33 -2.28 11.11
N GLY A 377 -14.11 -3.31 10.75
CA GLY A 377 -13.98 -4.66 11.29
C GLY A 377 -15.09 -5.60 10.81
N ALA A 378 -15.11 -6.82 11.36
CA ALA A 378 -16.14 -7.81 11.05
C ALA A 378 -17.52 -7.45 11.64
N SER A 379 -17.54 -6.66 12.72
CA SER A 379 -18.73 -6.06 13.32
C SER A 379 -18.37 -4.70 13.92
N SER A 380 -19.34 -3.81 14.10
CA SER A 380 -19.15 -2.50 14.75
C SER A 380 -18.53 -2.64 16.15
N ASN A 381 -19.03 -3.60 16.95
CA ASN A 381 -18.51 -3.91 18.28
C ASN A 381 -17.05 -4.43 18.31
N SER A 382 -16.51 -4.88 17.17
CA SER A 382 -15.12 -5.34 17.03
C SER A 382 -14.27 -4.42 16.15
N ALA A 383 -14.84 -3.30 15.70
CA ALA A 383 -14.18 -2.36 14.82
C ALA A 383 -12.93 -1.75 15.48
N ARG A 384 -11.95 -1.43 14.65
CA ARG A 384 -10.73 -0.74 15.03
C ARG A 384 -10.64 0.55 14.23
N ILE A 385 -10.02 1.56 14.84
CA ILE A 385 -9.72 2.82 14.18
C ILE A 385 -8.46 2.62 13.32
N TYR A 386 -8.46 3.15 12.09
CA TYR A 386 -7.31 3.18 11.19
C TYR A 386 -7.12 4.61 10.66
N GLY A 387 -5.88 5.12 10.68
CA GLY A 387 -5.54 6.46 10.20
C GLY A 387 -5.05 6.47 8.75
N LEU A 388 -5.44 7.49 7.99
CA LEU A 388 -5.17 7.65 6.57
C LEU A 388 -4.17 8.79 6.33
N SER A 389 -3.08 8.51 5.62
CA SER A 389 -2.04 9.52 5.34
C SER A 389 -2.36 10.30 4.06
N GLN A 390 -2.07 11.60 4.03
CA GLN A 390 -2.14 12.39 2.80
C GLN A 390 -1.28 11.76 1.69
N LEU A 391 -1.78 11.83 0.45
CA LEU A 391 -1.20 11.25 -0.78
C LEU A 391 -1.14 9.71 -0.86
N ASP A 392 -0.89 8.98 0.24
CA ASP A 392 -0.94 7.50 0.24
C ASP A 392 -2.39 6.98 0.30
N ASN A 393 -3.23 7.70 1.05
CA ASN A 393 -4.62 7.34 1.30
C ASN A 393 -5.59 8.50 1.03
N ILE A 394 -5.34 9.70 1.56
CA ILE A 394 -6.19 10.88 1.30
C ILE A 394 -5.73 11.49 -0.03
N LEU A 395 -6.58 11.42 -1.05
CA LEU A 395 -6.25 11.86 -2.41
C LEU A 395 -6.52 13.36 -2.62
N PRO A 396 -5.83 14.05 -3.54
CA PRO A 396 -5.98 15.49 -3.75
C PRO A 396 -7.37 15.97 -4.23
N ASN A 397 -8.23 15.04 -4.69
CA ASN A 397 -9.60 15.30 -5.09
C ASN A 397 -10.62 15.06 -3.94
N GLY A 398 -10.18 14.53 -2.80
CA GLY A 398 -11.02 14.27 -1.62
C GLY A 398 -11.32 12.79 -1.35
N ASP A 399 -11.13 11.92 -2.35
CA ASP A 399 -11.33 10.47 -2.22
C ASP A 399 -10.34 9.81 -1.27
N LEU A 400 -10.72 8.64 -0.74
CA LEU A 400 -9.91 7.88 0.23
C LEU A 400 -9.52 6.51 -0.34
N GLY A 401 -8.24 6.29 -0.67
CA GLY A 401 -7.72 5.02 -1.17
C GLY A 401 -6.99 4.20 -0.09
N PHE A 402 -7.22 2.88 -0.01
CA PHE A 402 -6.43 2.01 0.86
C PHE A 402 -6.09 0.67 0.18
N SER A 403 -5.20 -0.10 0.80
CA SER A 403 -4.76 -1.39 0.25
C SER A 403 -4.53 -2.40 1.33
N VAL A 404 -5.01 -3.61 1.08
CA VAL A 404 -4.83 -4.78 1.95
C VAL A 404 -3.63 -5.62 1.48
N ASN A 405 -3.21 -5.44 0.23
CA ASN A 405 -2.03 -6.08 -0.37
C ASN A 405 -0.89 -5.08 -0.61
N MET A 406 0.33 -5.60 -0.79
CA MET A 406 1.47 -4.78 -1.18
C MET A 406 1.29 -4.21 -2.60
N ARG A 407 1.20 -2.88 -2.70
CA ARG A 407 1.13 -2.15 -3.98
C ARG A 407 2.49 -2.12 -4.69
N GLN A 408 2.45 -1.94 -6.01
CA GLN A 408 3.64 -1.54 -6.79
C GLN A 408 4.05 -0.07 -6.58
N LYS A 409 3.14 0.79 -6.11
CA LYS A 409 3.34 2.23 -5.87
C LYS A 409 2.87 2.59 -4.45
N GLY A 410 3.60 3.45 -3.75
CA GLY A 410 3.30 3.86 -2.37
C GLY A 410 4.20 3.19 -1.31
N GLY A 411 3.83 3.32 -0.04
CA GLY A 411 4.65 2.80 1.07
C GLY A 411 4.65 1.26 1.13
N ARG A 412 5.83 0.63 1.04
CA ARG A 412 5.98 -0.86 1.01
C ARG A 412 5.21 -1.59 2.12
N LEU A 413 5.13 -1.00 3.31
CA LEU A 413 4.52 -1.59 4.50
C LEU A 413 3.18 -0.94 4.89
N ALA A 414 2.75 0.12 4.18
CA ALA A 414 1.54 0.88 4.48
C ALA A 414 0.26 0.02 4.44
N HIS A 415 0.23 -1.01 3.59
CA HIS A 415 -0.87 -1.96 3.44
C HIS A 415 -1.10 -2.85 4.67
N LYS A 416 -0.06 -3.10 5.48
CA LYS A 416 -0.15 -3.92 6.71
C LYS A 416 -1.09 -3.33 7.76
N ARG A 417 -1.44 -2.05 7.66
CA ARG A 417 -2.51 -1.44 8.46
C ARG A 417 -3.86 -2.10 8.18
N PHE A 418 -4.10 -2.52 6.94
CA PHE A 418 -5.41 -2.88 6.42
C PHE A 418 -5.53 -4.36 6.04
N GLU A 419 -4.45 -5.15 6.14
CA GLU A 419 -4.37 -6.54 5.66
C GLU A 419 -5.54 -7.46 6.08
N ILE A 420 -6.13 -7.22 7.26
CA ILE A 420 -7.26 -7.99 7.82
C ILE A 420 -8.66 -7.47 7.40
N LEU A 421 -8.76 -6.41 6.58
CA LEU A 421 -10.03 -5.75 6.27
C LEU A 421 -10.79 -6.33 5.07
N SER A 422 -10.19 -7.24 4.29
CA SER A 422 -10.90 -7.97 3.23
C SER A 422 -12.08 -8.76 3.82
N GLY A 423 -13.30 -8.48 3.37
CA GLY A 423 -14.54 -9.08 3.91
C GLY A 423 -15.09 -8.40 5.18
N SER A 424 -14.49 -7.30 5.64
CA SER A 424 -14.99 -6.47 6.74
C SER A 424 -15.94 -5.36 6.25
N ARG A 425 -16.43 -4.53 7.17
CA ARG A 425 -17.17 -3.29 6.87
C ARG A 425 -16.47 -2.08 7.48
N ILE A 426 -16.71 -0.91 6.88
CA ILE A 426 -16.42 0.39 7.45
C ILE A 426 -17.72 0.94 8.06
N TYR A 427 -17.67 1.32 9.33
CA TYR A 427 -18.81 1.79 10.11
C TYR A 427 -18.84 3.30 10.30
N LYS A 428 -17.66 3.94 10.27
CA LYS A 428 -17.51 5.36 10.52
C LYS A 428 -16.32 5.93 9.77
N ILE A 429 -16.44 7.16 9.28
CA ILE A 429 -15.35 7.96 8.73
C ILE A 429 -15.31 9.29 9.47
N THR A 430 -14.16 9.64 10.07
CA THR A 430 -13.97 10.88 10.83
C THR A 430 -12.87 11.71 10.20
N TYR A 431 -13.20 12.94 9.80
CA TYR A 431 -12.27 13.96 9.34
C TYR A 431 -11.76 14.77 10.54
N LEU A 432 -10.43 14.82 10.69
CA LEU A 432 -9.73 15.61 11.69
C LEU A 432 -9.43 16.98 11.07
N LEU A 433 -10.05 18.04 11.58
CA LEU A 433 -9.99 19.39 11.01
C LEU A 433 -9.16 20.33 11.90
N ASN A 434 -8.50 21.33 11.31
CA ASN A 434 -7.67 22.27 12.07
C ASN A 434 -8.46 23.48 12.65
N ASN A 435 -9.63 23.79 12.10
CA ASN A 435 -10.40 25.00 12.38
C ASN A 435 -11.87 24.77 12.76
N TYR A 436 -12.35 23.53 12.67
CA TYR A 436 -13.70 23.09 13.07
C TYR A 436 -13.60 21.87 13.98
N LYS A 437 -14.66 21.55 14.71
CA LYS A 437 -14.80 20.25 15.39
C LYS A 437 -14.61 19.09 14.39
N LYS A 438 -14.24 17.90 14.90
CA LYS A 438 -14.18 16.68 14.09
C LYS A 438 -15.50 16.49 13.33
N PHE A 439 -15.43 16.18 12.05
CA PHE A 439 -16.61 15.87 11.24
C PHE A 439 -16.72 14.36 11.08
N GLU A 440 -17.87 13.81 11.42
CA GLU A 440 -18.08 12.36 11.51
C GLU A 440 -19.23 11.92 10.63
N ILE A 441 -18.96 10.97 9.73
CA ILE A 441 -19.94 10.22 8.95
C ILE A 441 -20.07 8.86 9.65
N ASP A 442 -21.14 8.68 10.43
CA ASP A 442 -21.38 7.52 11.29
C ASP A 442 -22.54 6.65 10.75
N GLY A 443 -22.74 5.45 11.30
CA GLY A 443 -23.82 4.55 10.90
C GLY A 443 -23.65 3.95 9.50
N LEU A 444 -22.43 3.89 8.97
CA LEU A 444 -22.13 3.23 7.71
C LEU A 444 -22.17 1.70 7.87
N GLU A 445 -22.43 0.98 6.78
CA GLU A 445 -22.19 -0.46 6.68
C GLU A 445 -21.43 -0.81 5.40
N LEU A 446 -20.48 0.05 5.03
CA LEU A 446 -19.78 -0.01 3.75
C LEU A 446 -18.89 -1.25 3.67
N TYR A 447 -19.33 -2.25 2.90
CA TYR A 447 -18.64 -3.52 2.76
C TYR A 447 -17.34 -3.40 1.97
N ILE A 448 -16.30 -4.12 2.41
CA ILE A 448 -15.00 -4.23 1.75
C ILE A 448 -14.94 -5.62 1.08
N PRO A 449 -15.10 -5.73 -0.25
CA PRO A 449 -15.23 -7.02 -0.92
C PRO A 449 -14.03 -7.96 -0.70
N LYS A 450 -14.29 -9.26 -0.57
CA LYS A 450 -13.25 -10.28 -0.37
C LYS A 450 -12.29 -10.35 -1.55
N LYS A 451 -11.00 -10.53 -1.27
CA LYS A 451 -10.02 -10.79 -2.33
C LYS A 451 -10.22 -12.15 -2.98
N LEU A 452 -10.05 -12.18 -4.30
CA LEU A 452 -10.04 -13.38 -5.12
C LEU A 452 -8.67 -14.08 -5.05
N GLY A 453 -8.68 -15.40 -5.18
CA GLY A 453 -7.45 -16.18 -5.35
C GLY A 453 -6.87 -15.99 -6.75
N ALA A 454 -5.56 -16.15 -6.91
CA ALA A 454 -4.84 -15.87 -8.16
C ALA A 454 -5.35 -16.66 -9.40
N ASN A 455 -6.06 -17.77 -9.19
CA ASN A 455 -6.62 -18.62 -10.25
C ASN A 455 -8.10 -18.35 -10.54
N ALA A 456 -8.75 -17.45 -9.78
CA ALA A 456 -10.15 -17.09 -9.95
C ALA A 456 -10.29 -16.04 -11.07
N VAL A 457 -10.14 -16.51 -12.30
CA VAL A 457 -10.21 -15.71 -13.53
C VAL A 457 -11.20 -16.41 -14.47
N PRO A 458 -12.16 -15.69 -15.08
CA PRO A 458 -13.08 -16.28 -16.05
C PRO A 458 -12.34 -16.71 -17.33
N SER A 459 -13.01 -17.50 -18.17
CA SER A 459 -12.52 -17.86 -19.50
C SER A 459 -13.64 -17.80 -20.54
N ILE A 460 -13.30 -17.78 -21.82
CA ILE A 460 -14.29 -17.82 -22.91
C ILE A 460 -14.62 -19.28 -23.22
N SER A 461 -15.90 -19.64 -23.18
CA SER A 461 -16.40 -20.95 -23.62
C SER A 461 -16.65 -20.96 -25.13
N SER A 462 -17.17 -19.87 -25.69
CA SER A 462 -17.32 -19.64 -27.13
C SER A 462 -17.43 -18.15 -27.46
N GLN A 463 -17.11 -17.77 -28.69
CA GLN A 463 -17.32 -16.42 -29.21
C GLN A 463 -17.56 -16.43 -30.71
N THR A 464 -18.27 -15.41 -31.22
CA THR A 464 -18.32 -15.10 -32.66
C THR A 464 -17.20 -14.12 -33.03
N GLY A 465 -16.96 -13.97 -34.33
CA GLY A 465 -16.30 -12.76 -34.84
C GLY A 465 -17.26 -11.55 -34.78
N PHE A 466 -16.71 -10.36 -35.01
CA PHE A 466 -17.45 -9.11 -35.13
C PHE A 466 -17.97 -8.92 -36.55
N ASP A 467 -19.29 -8.87 -36.67
CA ASP A 467 -20.03 -8.61 -37.90
C ASP A 467 -20.47 -7.15 -37.94
N ASP A 468 -20.24 -6.45 -39.05
CA ASP A 468 -20.51 -5.01 -39.13
C ASP A 468 -22.01 -4.67 -39.12
N GLU A 469 -22.91 -5.65 -39.32
CA GLU A 469 -24.37 -5.46 -39.16
C GLU A 469 -24.87 -5.94 -37.78
N ASN A 470 -24.36 -7.06 -37.27
CA ASN A 470 -24.93 -7.78 -36.12
C ASN A 470 -24.04 -7.77 -34.84
N GLY A 471 -22.83 -7.21 -34.92
CA GLY A 471 -21.88 -7.14 -33.82
C GLY A 471 -21.25 -8.50 -33.47
N ALA A 472 -21.04 -8.78 -32.19
CA ALA A 472 -20.42 -10.03 -31.71
C ALA A 472 -21.10 -10.58 -30.46
N LYS A 473 -20.95 -11.89 -30.22
CA LYS A 473 -21.36 -12.55 -28.97
C LYS A 473 -20.20 -13.31 -28.34
N VAL A 474 -20.09 -13.24 -27.02
CA VAL A 474 -19.05 -13.91 -26.23
C VAL A 474 -19.70 -14.56 -25.02
N ILE A 475 -19.50 -15.87 -24.86
CA ILE A 475 -20.04 -16.65 -23.74
C ILE A 475 -18.90 -16.99 -22.80
N PHE A 476 -19.07 -16.69 -21.52
CA PHE A 476 -18.04 -16.86 -20.51
C PHE A 476 -18.27 -18.11 -19.64
N ASP A 477 -17.21 -18.89 -19.45
CA ASP A 477 -17.09 -19.86 -18.36
C ASP A 477 -16.60 -19.13 -17.10
N MET A 478 -17.52 -18.99 -16.14
CA MET A 478 -17.28 -18.36 -14.85
C MET A 478 -16.92 -19.35 -13.73
N SER A 479 -16.80 -20.66 -14.02
CA SER A 479 -16.69 -21.74 -13.01
C SER A 479 -15.52 -21.63 -12.02
N LYS A 480 -14.52 -20.78 -12.31
CA LYS A 480 -13.38 -20.48 -11.43
C LYS A 480 -13.62 -19.33 -10.45
N LEU A 481 -14.70 -18.56 -10.61
CA LEU A 481 -15.08 -17.51 -9.67
C LEU A 481 -15.84 -18.11 -8.47
N PRO A 482 -15.57 -17.66 -7.23
CA PRO A 482 -16.13 -18.24 -6.01
C PRO A 482 -17.54 -17.70 -5.65
N TYR A 483 -18.27 -17.13 -6.61
CA TYR A 483 -19.57 -16.49 -6.44
C TYR A 483 -20.46 -16.70 -7.67
N THR A 484 -21.71 -16.26 -7.62
CA THR A 484 -22.70 -16.35 -8.72
C THR A 484 -23.53 -15.07 -8.76
N GLY A 485 -24.28 -14.83 -9.85
CA GLY A 485 -25.00 -13.56 -10.04
C GLY A 485 -24.07 -12.47 -10.54
N TYR A 486 -23.30 -12.81 -11.57
CA TYR A 486 -22.31 -11.94 -12.19
C TYR A 486 -23.00 -10.80 -12.94
N LYS A 487 -22.43 -9.61 -12.86
CA LYS A 487 -22.81 -8.49 -13.73
C LYS A 487 -21.60 -7.92 -14.44
N VAL A 488 -21.82 -7.34 -15.63
CA VAL A 488 -20.81 -6.53 -16.30
C VAL A 488 -20.98 -5.09 -15.81
N SER A 489 -20.05 -4.61 -14.98
CA SER A 489 -20.09 -3.22 -14.50
C SER A 489 -19.50 -2.25 -15.53
N GLU A 490 -18.53 -2.70 -16.32
CA GLU A 490 -17.88 -1.91 -17.36
C GLU A 490 -17.42 -2.80 -18.53
N LEU A 491 -17.56 -2.31 -19.75
CA LEU A 491 -16.91 -2.86 -20.95
C LEU A 491 -16.08 -1.77 -21.64
N TYR A 492 -14.91 -2.14 -22.12
CA TYR A 492 -14.00 -1.26 -22.86
C TYR A 492 -13.65 -1.88 -24.21
N PHE A 493 -13.63 -1.07 -25.27
CA PHE A 493 -12.92 -1.39 -26.50
C PHE A 493 -11.47 -0.90 -26.39
N GLY A 494 -10.52 -1.83 -26.25
CA GLY A 494 -9.13 -1.60 -25.84
C GLY A 494 -8.82 -2.25 -24.47
N THR A 495 -7.80 -1.74 -23.76
CA THR A 495 -7.56 -2.09 -22.35
C THR A 495 -8.26 -1.09 -21.42
N LYS A 496 -8.34 -1.36 -20.11
CA LYS A 496 -8.94 -0.43 -19.15
C LYS A 496 -8.23 0.94 -19.10
N GLU A 497 -6.92 0.99 -19.36
CA GLU A 497 -6.09 2.20 -19.26
C GLU A 497 -6.10 3.07 -20.53
N SER A 498 -6.41 2.49 -21.69
CA SER A 498 -6.31 3.19 -22.99
C SER A 498 -7.51 3.00 -23.92
N GLY A 499 -8.46 2.14 -23.55
CA GLY A 499 -9.65 1.82 -24.32
C GLY A 499 -10.81 2.79 -24.12
N LYS A 500 -11.71 2.83 -25.11
CA LYS A 500 -12.98 3.56 -25.02
C LYS A 500 -13.93 2.76 -24.14
N LYS A 501 -14.42 3.35 -23.04
CA LYS A 501 -15.53 2.78 -22.27
C LYS A 501 -16.79 2.79 -23.14
N LEU A 502 -17.47 1.65 -23.19
CA LEU A 502 -18.70 1.42 -23.94
C LEU A 502 -19.92 1.59 -23.04
N GLU A 503 -21.08 1.87 -23.63
CA GLU A 503 -22.33 2.11 -22.91
C GLU A 503 -23.26 0.87 -22.95
N GLU A 504 -23.79 0.49 -21.78
CA GLU A 504 -24.72 -0.64 -21.67
C GLU A 504 -26.10 -0.26 -22.23
N GLY A 505 -26.72 -1.19 -22.96
CA GLY A 505 -27.98 -1.00 -23.67
C GLY A 505 -27.82 -0.44 -25.09
N SER A 506 -26.76 0.34 -25.37
CA SER A 506 -26.45 0.87 -26.70
C SER A 506 -25.33 0.10 -27.39
N ASP A 507 -24.12 0.08 -26.82
CA ASP A 507 -22.95 -0.61 -27.38
C ASP A 507 -22.88 -2.10 -26.99
N TYR A 508 -23.44 -2.49 -25.83
CA TYR A 508 -23.46 -3.89 -25.38
C TYR A 508 -24.63 -4.23 -24.45
N SER A 509 -24.86 -5.53 -24.23
CA SER A 509 -25.74 -6.04 -23.17
C SER A 509 -25.22 -7.38 -22.64
N PHE A 510 -25.52 -7.73 -21.39
CA PHE A 510 -25.10 -8.99 -20.76
C PHE A 510 -26.29 -9.80 -20.25
N GLU A 511 -26.39 -11.06 -20.65
CA GLU A 511 -27.41 -12.00 -20.18
C GLU A 511 -26.85 -12.86 -19.04
N GLU A 512 -27.28 -12.57 -17.80
CA GLU A 512 -26.81 -13.25 -16.58
C GLU A 512 -27.10 -14.78 -16.57
N SER A 513 -28.17 -15.22 -17.23
CA SER A 513 -28.60 -16.63 -17.24
C SER A 513 -27.71 -17.53 -18.10
N SER A 514 -27.10 -16.97 -19.15
CA SER A 514 -26.25 -17.69 -20.11
C SER A 514 -24.78 -17.27 -20.02
N ASN A 515 -24.46 -16.22 -19.24
CA ASN A 515 -23.17 -15.52 -19.22
C ASN A 515 -22.77 -14.99 -20.62
N THR A 516 -23.74 -14.59 -21.43
CA THR A 516 -23.50 -14.08 -22.79
C THR A 516 -23.40 -12.56 -22.80
N LEU A 517 -22.23 -12.05 -23.17
CA LEU A 517 -22.05 -10.66 -23.58
C LEU A 517 -22.40 -10.53 -25.08
N THR A 518 -23.37 -9.70 -25.41
CA THR A 518 -23.63 -9.25 -26.78
C THR A 518 -23.02 -7.87 -26.94
N ILE A 519 -22.11 -7.70 -27.89
CA ILE A 519 -21.54 -6.44 -28.32
C ILE A 519 -22.30 -6.04 -29.59
N ASN A 520 -23.03 -4.94 -29.57
CA ASN A 520 -23.81 -4.47 -30.71
C ASN A 520 -22.88 -3.84 -31.76
N SER A 521 -23.30 -3.80 -33.03
CA SER A 521 -22.61 -3.00 -34.04
C SER A 521 -22.98 -1.51 -33.88
N THR A 522 -22.01 -0.67 -33.53
CA THR A 522 -22.14 0.78 -33.36
C THR A 522 -20.87 1.49 -33.80
N ASP A 523 -20.89 2.81 -33.94
CA ASP A 523 -19.69 3.63 -34.19
C ASP A 523 -18.62 3.53 -33.06
N SER A 524 -18.93 2.87 -31.93
CA SER A 524 -18.02 2.62 -30.82
C SER A 524 -17.34 1.26 -30.85
N THR A 525 -17.85 0.32 -31.64
CA THR A 525 -17.49 -1.11 -31.58
C THR A 525 -17.01 -1.61 -32.93
N GLN A 526 -16.09 -2.57 -32.90
CA GLN A 526 -15.52 -3.21 -34.09
C GLN A 526 -14.72 -4.46 -33.68
N LYS A 527 -14.18 -5.20 -34.65
CA LYS A 527 -13.10 -6.16 -34.40
C LYS A 527 -11.94 -5.53 -33.62
N GLY A 528 -11.36 -6.29 -32.70
CA GLY A 528 -10.21 -5.88 -31.88
C GLY A 528 -10.30 -6.35 -30.44
N LYS A 529 -9.55 -5.67 -29.57
CA LYS A 529 -9.41 -6.02 -28.16
C LYS A 529 -10.55 -5.44 -27.32
N TYR A 530 -11.05 -6.22 -26.37
CA TYR A 530 -12.02 -5.79 -25.38
C TYR A 530 -11.57 -6.15 -23.97
N THR A 531 -11.85 -5.29 -22.99
CA THR A 531 -11.73 -5.58 -21.57
C THR A 531 -13.09 -5.46 -20.91
N VAL A 532 -13.58 -6.55 -20.32
CA VAL A 532 -14.81 -6.62 -19.54
C VAL A 532 -14.47 -6.64 -18.05
N VAL A 533 -15.29 -5.98 -17.22
CA VAL A 533 -15.20 -6.01 -15.75
C VAL A 533 -16.45 -6.72 -15.22
N PHE A 534 -16.24 -7.90 -14.62
CA PHE A 534 -17.29 -8.65 -13.95
C PHE A 534 -17.30 -8.33 -12.45
N GLU A 535 -18.47 -7.98 -11.92
CA GLU A 535 -18.65 -7.74 -10.49
C GLU A 535 -19.49 -8.82 -9.81
N ASP A 536 -19.28 -8.96 -8.50
CA ASP A 536 -20.18 -9.68 -7.61
C ASP A 536 -21.30 -8.74 -7.15
N ASN A 537 -22.55 -9.07 -7.52
CA ASN A 537 -23.74 -8.31 -7.13
C ASN A 537 -24.03 -8.45 -5.60
N ASN A 538 -23.39 -9.39 -4.89
CA ASN A 538 -23.49 -9.52 -3.44
C ASN A 538 -22.64 -8.48 -2.70
N ARG A 539 -23.26 -7.34 -2.37
CA ARG A 539 -22.63 -6.27 -1.58
C ARG A 539 -22.55 -6.54 -0.06
N THR A 540 -22.80 -7.77 0.39
CA THR A 540 -22.81 -8.13 1.84
C THR A 540 -21.75 -9.16 2.24
N ASP A 541 -21.38 -10.07 1.33
CA ASP A 541 -20.35 -11.08 1.57
C ASP A 541 -19.54 -11.46 0.29
N GLY A 542 -19.68 -10.64 -0.76
CA GLY A 542 -19.13 -10.90 -2.08
C GLY A 542 -17.65 -10.57 -2.27
N TYR A 543 -17.19 -10.80 -3.50
CA TYR A 543 -15.79 -10.69 -3.88
C TYR A 543 -15.48 -9.44 -4.70
N VAL A 544 -14.20 -9.11 -4.80
CA VAL A 544 -13.73 -8.05 -5.69
C VAL A 544 -14.04 -8.37 -7.14
N SER A 545 -14.35 -7.33 -7.91
CA SER A 545 -14.60 -7.42 -9.34
C SER A 545 -13.34 -7.87 -10.11
N THR A 546 -13.55 -8.62 -11.20
CA THR A 546 -12.51 -9.22 -12.04
C THR A 546 -12.52 -8.56 -13.41
N SER A 547 -11.37 -8.01 -13.83
CA SER A 547 -11.17 -7.61 -15.22
C SER A 547 -10.66 -8.78 -16.06
N PHE A 548 -11.20 -8.94 -17.26
CA PHE A 548 -10.80 -9.95 -18.21
C PHE A 548 -10.67 -9.34 -19.61
N THR A 549 -9.59 -9.64 -20.32
CA THR A 549 -9.28 -9.04 -21.62
C THR A 549 -9.20 -10.12 -22.69
N PHE A 550 -9.85 -9.89 -23.82
CA PHE A 550 -9.98 -10.83 -24.92
C PHE A 550 -9.97 -10.11 -26.28
N ASP A 551 -9.83 -10.87 -27.37
CA ASP A 551 -9.79 -10.35 -28.74
C ASP A 551 -10.97 -10.93 -29.54
N VAL A 552 -11.75 -10.04 -30.17
CA VAL A 552 -12.82 -10.37 -31.11
C VAL A 552 -12.29 -10.18 -32.54
N GLY A 553 -12.23 -11.26 -33.32
CA GLY A 553 -11.78 -11.21 -34.72
C GLY A 553 -12.85 -10.64 -35.66
N GLU A 554 -12.57 -10.65 -36.97
CA GLU A 554 -13.62 -10.45 -37.98
C GLU A 554 -14.65 -11.59 -37.90
N ALA A 555 -15.92 -11.29 -38.12
CA ALA A 555 -16.86 -12.30 -38.58
C ALA A 555 -16.33 -12.85 -39.90
N SER A 556 -16.06 -14.16 -39.96
CA SER A 556 -15.73 -14.84 -41.19
C SER A 556 -16.94 -14.73 -42.12
N GLY A 557 -16.85 -13.80 -43.09
CA GLY A 557 -18.02 -13.22 -43.76
C GLY A 557 -19.06 -14.22 -44.27
N SER A 558 -20.33 -13.91 -44.00
CA SER A 558 -21.58 -14.59 -44.39
C SER A 558 -21.40 -15.91 -45.16
N GLY A 559 -20.92 -16.90 -44.44
CA GLY A 559 -20.36 -18.12 -45.01
C GLY A 559 -21.34 -19.16 -45.50
N ASP A 560 -22.58 -18.80 -45.90
CA ASP A 560 -23.73 -19.72 -46.17
C ASP A 560 -23.77 -20.87 -45.15
N ASP A 561 -24.39 -20.58 -43.99
CA ASP A 561 -24.34 -21.41 -42.78
C ASP A 561 -25.22 -22.66 -42.88
N SER A 562 -25.07 -23.40 -43.98
CA SER A 562 -25.76 -24.64 -44.23
C SER A 562 -25.06 -25.80 -43.54
N ASN A 563 -24.85 -25.67 -42.21
CA ASN A 563 -24.47 -26.78 -41.33
C ASN A 563 -25.48 -27.92 -41.50
N ILE A 564 -25.00 -29.16 -41.65
CA ILE A 564 -25.85 -30.34 -41.64
C ILE A 564 -25.89 -30.85 -40.20
N VAL A 565 -27.09 -30.89 -39.63
CA VAL A 565 -27.36 -31.68 -38.44
C VAL A 565 -27.71 -33.10 -38.89
N LYS A 566 -27.02 -34.09 -38.33
CA LYS A 566 -27.26 -35.52 -38.52
C LYS A 566 -27.56 -36.17 -37.18
N GLU A 567 -28.72 -36.79 -37.08
CA GLU A 567 -29.02 -37.71 -35.98
C GLU A 567 -28.64 -39.13 -36.45
N VAL A 568 -27.78 -39.79 -35.68
CA VAL A 568 -27.14 -41.04 -36.07
C VAL A 568 -27.15 -42.02 -34.92
N GLU A 569 -27.50 -43.26 -35.23
CA GLU A 569 -27.50 -44.38 -34.30
C GLU A 569 -26.43 -45.40 -34.70
N GLU A 570 -25.60 -45.83 -33.75
CA GLU A 570 -24.69 -46.97 -33.89
C GLU A 570 -25.09 -48.08 -32.92
N GLU A 571 -25.30 -49.30 -33.43
CA GLU A 571 -25.67 -50.45 -32.60
C GLU A 571 -24.46 -50.98 -31.82
N ILE A 572 -24.61 -51.15 -30.52
CA ILE A 572 -23.61 -51.77 -29.66
C ILE A 572 -24.07 -53.20 -29.36
N THR A 573 -23.97 -54.08 -30.36
CA THR A 573 -24.45 -55.48 -30.33
C THR A 573 -23.98 -56.27 -29.10
N ARG A 574 -22.77 -55.98 -28.59
CA ARG A 574 -22.22 -56.61 -27.37
C ARG A 574 -23.02 -56.29 -26.10
N PHE A 575 -23.73 -55.17 -26.07
CA PHE A 575 -24.43 -54.64 -24.89
C PHE A 575 -25.92 -54.32 -25.14
N GLY A 576 -26.44 -54.54 -26.35
CA GLY A 576 -27.87 -54.49 -26.65
C GLY A 576 -28.50 -53.10 -26.57
N TYR A 577 -27.74 -52.04 -26.88
CA TYR A 577 -28.27 -50.67 -26.95
C TYR A 577 -27.68 -49.90 -28.14
N TYR A 578 -28.32 -48.80 -28.51
CA TYR A 578 -27.88 -47.90 -29.58
C TYR A 578 -27.24 -46.66 -28.98
N ALA A 579 -26.09 -46.24 -29.52
CA ALA A 579 -25.52 -44.92 -29.29
C ALA A 579 -26.17 -43.93 -30.28
N ALA A 580 -27.08 -43.11 -29.77
CA ALA A 580 -27.78 -42.08 -30.53
C ALA A 580 -27.08 -40.73 -30.30
N LEU A 581 -26.55 -40.11 -31.36
CA LEU A 581 -25.89 -38.80 -31.29
C LEU A 581 -26.49 -37.83 -32.29
N ARG A 582 -26.50 -36.54 -31.94
CA ARG A 582 -26.70 -35.45 -32.89
C ARG A 582 -25.35 -34.82 -33.21
N VAL A 583 -24.99 -34.84 -34.49
CA VAL A 583 -23.70 -34.37 -35.01
C VAL A 583 -23.94 -33.20 -35.96
N THR A 584 -23.33 -32.05 -35.67
CA THR A 584 -23.39 -30.87 -36.55
C THR A 584 -22.10 -30.80 -37.35
N ILE A 585 -22.19 -30.80 -38.68
CA ILE A 585 -21.06 -30.78 -39.61
C ILE A 585 -21.16 -29.54 -40.51
N ASN A 586 -20.07 -28.79 -40.63
CA ASN A 586 -19.98 -27.68 -41.57
C ASN A 586 -19.75 -28.21 -43.00
N LYS A 587 -20.67 -27.92 -43.93
CA LYS A 587 -20.59 -28.42 -45.32
C LYS A 587 -19.36 -27.96 -46.09
N LYS A 588 -18.83 -26.77 -45.78
CA LYS A 588 -17.74 -26.15 -46.55
C LYS A 588 -16.37 -26.65 -46.10
N THR A 589 -16.15 -26.78 -44.80
CA THR A 589 -14.88 -27.27 -44.26
C THR A 589 -14.80 -28.79 -44.18
N GLY A 590 -15.95 -29.46 -44.11
CA GLY A 590 -16.05 -30.90 -43.83
C GLY A 590 -15.63 -31.26 -42.40
N THR A 591 -15.75 -30.31 -41.45
CA THR A 591 -15.38 -30.51 -40.04
C THR A 591 -16.60 -30.57 -39.13
N VAL A 592 -16.50 -31.33 -38.04
CA VAL A 592 -17.48 -31.32 -36.94
C VAL A 592 -17.49 -29.95 -36.27
N VAL A 593 -18.69 -29.44 -35.99
CA VAL A 593 -18.97 -28.20 -35.24
C VAL A 593 -19.42 -28.54 -33.82
N ASN A 594 -20.32 -29.52 -33.67
CA ASN A 594 -20.80 -30.01 -32.37
C ASN A 594 -21.08 -31.52 -32.42
N VAL A 595 -20.98 -32.19 -31.28
CA VAL A 595 -21.52 -33.54 -31.05
C VAL A 595 -22.19 -33.55 -29.68
N GLU A 596 -23.45 -33.99 -29.63
CA GLU A 596 -24.22 -34.13 -28.40
C GLU A 596 -24.91 -35.51 -28.35
N ASP A 597 -25.23 -35.97 -27.14
CA ASP A 597 -26.04 -37.18 -26.92
C ASP A 597 -27.49 -36.90 -27.33
N ASN A 598 -28.11 -37.81 -28.09
CA ASN A 598 -29.49 -37.71 -28.55
C ASN A 598 -30.35 -38.76 -27.84
N ASP A 599 -30.44 -38.62 -26.51
CA ASP A 599 -31.19 -39.49 -25.59
C ASP A 599 -30.82 -40.99 -25.62
N THR A 600 -29.52 -41.31 -25.65
CA THR A 600 -29.02 -42.70 -25.62
C THR A 600 -29.47 -43.48 -24.38
N ASN A 601 -30.38 -44.44 -24.56
CA ASN A 601 -30.80 -45.37 -23.51
C ASN A 601 -29.81 -46.55 -23.34
N ALA A 602 -28.72 -46.31 -22.62
CA ALA A 602 -27.69 -47.33 -22.34
C ALA A 602 -28.07 -48.37 -21.26
N GLY A 603 -29.26 -48.28 -20.65
CA GLY A 603 -29.74 -49.22 -19.62
C GLY A 603 -28.74 -49.46 -18.48
N ALA A 604 -28.37 -50.72 -18.25
CA ALA A 604 -27.40 -51.12 -17.23
C ALA A 604 -25.98 -50.54 -17.47
N ASN A 605 -25.66 -50.08 -18.69
CA ASN A 605 -24.36 -49.53 -19.07
C ASN A 605 -24.28 -48.00 -18.93
N ARG A 606 -25.31 -47.33 -18.38
CA ARG A 606 -25.39 -45.86 -18.27
C ARG A 606 -24.14 -45.17 -17.71
N GLY A 607 -23.44 -45.80 -16.75
CA GLY A 607 -22.22 -45.25 -16.16
C GLY A 607 -21.03 -45.23 -17.12
N PHE A 608 -20.91 -46.26 -17.97
CA PHE A 608 -19.87 -46.31 -19.02
C PHE A 608 -20.19 -45.34 -20.16
N TRP A 609 -21.48 -45.23 -20.52
CA TRP A 609 -21.93 -44.24 -21.51
C TRP A 609 -21.66 -42.81 -21.05
N ALA A 610 -22.12 -42.41 -19.87
CA ALA A 610 -21.91 -41.09 -19.31
C ALA A 610 -20.42 -40.73 -19.19
N ASN A 611 -19.55 -41.69 -18.87
CA ASN A 611 -18.10 -41.48 -18.87
C ASN A 611 -17.53 -41.30 -20.30
N ALA A 612 -18.06 -42.01 -21.30
CA ALA A 612 -17.65 -41.86 -22.69
C ALA A 612 -18.01 -40.50 -23.29
N LEU A 613 -19.12 -39.86 -22.86
CA LEU A 613 -19.52 -38.53 -23.32
C LEU A 613 -18.45 -37.44 -23.09
N ASN A 614 -17.52 -37.63 -22.15
CA ASN A 614 -16.37 -36.76 -21.95
C ASN A 614 -15.43 -36.63 -23.18
N MET A 615 -15.59 -37.48 -24.20
CA MET A 615 -14.85 -37.36 -25.46
C MET A 615 -15.53 -36.49 -26.52
N LEU A 616 -16.81 -36.12 -26.37
CA LEU A 616 -17.56 -35.40 -27.41
C LEU A 616 -16.88 -34.08 -27.87
N PRO A 617 -16.36 -33.22 -26.96
CA PRO A 617 -15.67 -31.99 -27.37
C PRO A 617 -14.40 -32.24 -28.22
N ARG A 618 -13.80 -33.44 -28.16
CA ARG A 618 -12.57 -33.79 -28.89
C ARG A 618 -12.78 -33.95 -30.39
N PHE A 619 -14.04 -34.07 -30.84
CA PHE A 619 -14.36 -34.14 -32.27
C PHE A 619 -14.46 -32.76 -32.93
N VAL A 620 -14.66 -31.67 -32.18
CA VAL A 620 -14.82 -30.32 -32.75
C VAL A 620 -13.59 -29.95 -33.59
N GLY A 621 -13.82 -29.46 -34.81
CA GLY A 621 -12.79 -29.16 -35.79
C GLY A 621 -12.23 -30.36 -36.56
N LYS A 622 -12.57 -31.61 -36.22
CA LYS A 622 -12.09 -32.82 -36.92
C LYS A 622 -12.85 -33.12 -38.19
N LYS A 623 -12.14 -33.64 -39.19
CA LYS A 623 -12.67 -34.22 -40.44
C LYS A 623 -12.92 -35.72 -40.30
N ALA A 624 -13.72 -36.29 -41.21
CA ALA A 624 -14.04 -37.72 -41.26
C ALA A 624 -12.82 -38.66 -41.17
N SER A 625 -11.69 -38.27 -41.78
CA SER A 625 -10.43 -39.02 -41.78
C SER A 625 -9.70 -39.02 -40.43
N GLU A 626 -10.02 -38.11 -39.53
CA GLU A 626 -9.34 -37.93 -38.23
C GLU A 626 -10.10 -38.59 -37.07
N ILE A 627 -11.35 -39.05 -37.28
CA ILE A 627 -12.21 -39.52 -36.19
C ILE A 627 -11.65 -40.76 -35.47
N ASP A 628 -10.89 -41.62 -36.16
CA ASP A 628 -10.23 -42.77 -35.52
C ASP A 628 -9.13 -42.34 -34.54
N THR A 629 -8.43 -41.23 -34.84
CA THR A 629 -7.26 -40.74 -34.07
C THR A 629 -7.65 -40.00 -32.79
N VAL A 630 -8.94 -39.84 -32.51
CA VAL A 630 -9.42 -39.27 -31.24
C VAL A 630 -9.26 -40.32 -30.14
N ASP A 631 -8.54 -40.00 -29.06
CA ASP A 631 -8.37 -40.96 -27.96
C ASP A 631 -9.70 -41.27 -27.27
N GLY A 632 -9.97 -42.56 -27.08
CA GLY A 632 -11.11 -43.05 -26.31
C GLY A 632 -10.96 -42.83 -24.80
N ILE A 633 -12.04 -43.04 -24.05
CA ILE A 633 -12.03 -42.92 -22.59
C ILE A 633 -11.68 -44.29 -21.97
N SER A 634 -10.64 -44.30 -21.14
CA SER A 634 -10.22 -45.50 -20.40
C SER A 634 -11.35 -46.01 -19.50
N GLY A 635 -11.59 -47.32 -19.51
CA GLY A 635 -12.71 -47.95 -18.82
C GLY A 635 -14.08 -47.82 -19.52
N ALA A 636 -14.18 -47.06 -20.62
CA ALA A 636 -15.40 -46.91 -21.42
C ALA A 636 -15.16 -47.19 -22.92
N THR A 637 -14.19 -48.05 -23.25
CA THR A 637 -13.68 -48.30 -24.61
C THR A 637 -14.77 -48.60 -25.62
N VAL A 638 -15.69 -49.53 -25.32
CA VAL A 638 -16.74 -49.93 -26.28
C VAL A 638 -17.72 -48.79 -26.58
N SER A 639 -18.09 -47.99 -25.57
CA SER A 639 -18.93 -46.80 -25.74
C SER A 639 -18.17 -45.70 -26.51
N SER A 640 -16.86 -45.55 -26.27
CA SER A 640 -16.00 -44.61 -27.00
C SER A 640 -15.88 -44.99 -28.49
N ASP A 641 -15.72 -46.28 -28.80
CA ASP A 641 -15.65 -46.78 -30.16
C ASP A 641 -17.00 -46.63 -30.88
N ALA A 642 -18.12 -46.83 -30.18
CA ALA A 642 -19.45 -46.57 -30.71
C ALA A 642 -19.67 -45.09 -31.06
N ILE A 643 -19.25 -44.17 -30.18
CA ILE A 643 -19.29 -42.72 -30.44
C ILE A 643 -18.49 -42.37 -31.70
N LYS A 644 -17.25 -42.87 -31.84
CA LYS A 644 -16.43 -42.66 -33.05
C LYS A 644 -17.14 -43.12 -34.33
N LYS A 645 -17.76 -44.30 -34.29
CA LYS A 645 -18.49 -44.85 -35.44
C LYS A 645 -19.75 -44.06 -35.77
N ALA A 646 -20.54 -43.65 -34.77
CA ALA A 646 -21.70 -42.79 -34.95
C ALA A 646 -21.28 -41.44 -35.60
N VAL A 647 -20.24 -40.77 -35.07
CA VAL A 647 -19.70 -39.53 -35.66
C VAL A 647 -19.21 -39.76 -37.10
N LYS A 648 -18.58 -40.90 -37.42
CA LYS A 648 -18.24 -41.26 -38.81
C LYS A 648 -19.46 -41.50 -39.70
N LYS A 649 -20.52 -42.13 -39.17
CA LYS A 649 -21.76 -42.40 -39.90
C LYS A 649 -22.44 -41.10 -40.35
N ALA A 650 -22.37 -40.05 -39.54
CA ALA A 650 -22.85 -38.71 -39.91
C ALA A 650 -22.17 -38.13 -41.16
N PHE A 651 -20.88 -38.42 -41.38
CA PHE A 651 -20.19 -38.10 -42.63
C PHE A 651 -20.55 -39.05 -43.80
N ALA A 652 -20.78 -40.34 -43.52
CA ALA A 652 -21.05 -41.35 -44.54
C ALA A 652 -22.42 -41.17 -45.23
N GLU A 653 -23.42 -40.63 -44.51
CA GLU A 653 -24.74 -40.33 -45.06
C GLU A 653 -24.82 -39.03 -45.87
N GLN A 654 -23.67 -38.54 -46.35
CA GLN A 654 -23.54 -37.42 -47.28
C GLN A 654 -23.57 -37.94 -48.73
N SER A 655 -24.74 -38.42 -49.18
CA SER A 655 -25.00 -38.90 -50.55
C SER A 655 -25.05 -37.75 -51.58
N GLY A 656 -23.92 -37.05 -51.71
CA GLY A 656 -23.68 -35.97 -52.67
C GLY A 656 -22.19 -35.70 -52.96
N PHE A 657 -21.25 -36.18 -52.12
CA PHE A 657 -19.82 -35.89 -52.28
C PHE A 657 -19.03 -36.92 -53.12
N ARG A 658 -19.72 -37.82 -53.84
CA ARG A 658 -19.08 -38.88 -54.67
C ARG A 658 -18.65 -38.40 -56.07
N MET A 659 -18.06 -37.20 -56.20
CA MET A 659 -17.24 -36.79 -57.36
C MET A 659 -16.27 -35.64 -57.01
N ALA A 660 -15.34 -35.91 -56.10
CA ALA A 660 -14.04 -35.23 -56.03
C ALA A 660 -13.00 -36.26 -55.56
N ASN A 661 -11.80 -36.25 -56.15
CA ASN A 661 -10.69 -37.17 -55.86
C ASN A 661 -10.96 -38.66 -56.14
N ARG A 662 -11.26 -38.96 -57.40
CA ARG A 662 -10.91 -40.27 -57.98
C ARG A 662 -9.44 -40.24 -58.39
N ASP A 663 -8.54 -40.54 -57.47
CA ASP A 663 -7.17 -40.93 -57.81
C ASP A 663 -6.71 -42.14 -57.00
N MET A 664 -7.14 -43.31 -57.48
CA MET A 664 -6.63 -44.62 -57.10
C MET A 664 -6.20 -45.34 -58.38
N SER A 665 -4.95 -45.12 -58.81
CA SER A 665 -4.25 -46.08 -59.66
C SER A 665 -2.73 -45.94 -59.57
N MET A 666 -2.12 -46.59 -58.58
CA MET A 666 -0.87 -47.35 -58.77
C MET A 666 -0.56 -48.25 -57.56
N GLN A 667 -1.04 -49.49 -57.62
CA GLN A 667 -0.34 -50.68 -57.11
C GLN A 667 0.32 -51.37 -58.34
N PRO A 668 1.26 -52.34 -58.21
CA PRO A 668 1.54 -53.17 -57.03
C PRO A 668 3.02 -53.48 -56.73
N ARG A 669 3.27 -54.25 -55.65
CA ARG A 669 3.94 -55.57 -55.78
C ARG A 669 3.66 -56.47 -54.56
N LEU A 670 3.36 -57.74 -54.85
CA LEU A 670 3.23 -58.83 -53.88
C LEU A 670 4.58 -59.49 -53.62
N ALA A 671 4.76 -60.01 -52.40
CA ALA A 671 5.17 -61.39 -52.10
C ALA A 671 4.63 -61.71 -50.68
N THR A 672 3.83 -62.75 -50.35
CA THR A 672 3.96 -64.23 -50.52
C THR A 672 5.26 -64.76 -49.90
N ASP A 673 5.34 -65.76 -48.99
CA ASP A 673 4.37 -66.73 -48.43
C ASP A 673 5.02 -67.41 -47.16
N SER A 674 4.40 -68.21 -46.29
CA SER A 674 2.99 -68.63 -45.99
C SER A 674 2.94 -69.41 -44.64
N ASN A 675 1.73 -69.83 -44.18
CA ASN A 675 1.43 -70.98 -43.27
C ASN A 675 1.94 -70.97 -41.80
N ALA A 676 1.06 -71.06 -40.78
CA ALA A 676 0.48 -72.28 -40.14
C ALA A 676 1.53 -73.11 -39.34
N GLU A 677 1.34 -73.53 -38.08
CA GLU A 677 0.16 -74.16 -37.44
C GLU A 677 -0.06 -73.75 -35.94
N LYS A 678 -0.68 -74.64 -35.13
CA LYS A 678 -1.44 -74.42 -33.87
C LYS A 678 -0.64 -74.90 -32.61
N PRO A 679 -1.19 -75.07 -31.38
CA PRO A 679 -0.60 -74.46 -30.18
C PRO A 679 -0.11 -75.47 -29.10
N LEU A 680 0.07 -74.98 -27.85
CA LEU A 680 0.58 -75.64 -26.62
C LEU A 680 2.11 -75.47 -26.45
N GLU A 681 2.72 -75.39 -25.26
CA GLU A 681 2.24 -75.78 -23.92
C GLU A 681 2.83 -74.87 -22.79
N ARG A 682 2.76 -75.31 -21.52
CA ARG A 682 3.01 -74.54 -20.28
C ARG A 682 4.12 -75.20 -19.45
N LYS A 683 4.92 -74.40 -18.71
CA LYS A 683 6.05 -74.72 -17.76
C LYS A 683 7.41 -74.44 -18.41
N LYS A 684 8.31 -73.59 -17.87
CA LYS A 684 8.87 -73.33 -16.52
C LYS A 684 10.32 -73.82 -16.47
N ALA A 685 11.18 -72.94 -15.94
CA ALA A 685 12.38 -73.19 -15.14
C ALA A 685 13.73 -72.83 -15.81
N ASP A 686 14.50 -72.07 -15.03
CA ASP A 686 15.97 -71.93 -14.99
C ASP A 686 16.68 -71.36 -16.23
N GLY A 687 17.70 -70.49 -16.14
CA GLY A 687 18.35 -69.82 -15.00
C GLY A 687 19.67 -69.18 -15.47
N GLU A 688 20.14 -68.10 -14.80
CA GLU A 688 21.43 -67.40 -15.07
C GLU A 688 21.56 -66.73 -16.48
N ASN A 689 22.41 -65.75 -16.81
CA ASN A 689 23.23 -64.71 -16.15
C ASN A 689 23.66 -63.71 -17.28
N ASP A 690 24.03 -62.43 -17.11
CA ASP A 690 24.19 -61.52 -15.96
C ASP A 690 24.11 -60.03 -16.42
N ARG A 691 24.00 -59.10 -15.45
CA ARG A 691 24.59 -57.72 -15.37
C ARG A 691 24.43 -56.63 -16.47
N ASN A 692 23.69 -55.57 -16.08
CA ASN A 692 24.05 -54.13 -15.98
C ASN A 692 22.81 -53.26 -16.30
N ASP A 693 22.46 -52.17 -15.60
CA ASP A 693 23.17 -51.36 -14.60
C ASP A 693 22.22 -50.95 -13.43
N LEU A 694 22.78 -50.39 -12.35
CA LEU A 694 22.25 -50.46 -10.98
C LEU A 694 21.28 -49.35 -10.55
N THR A 695 20.45 -49.73 -9.57
CA THR A 695 19.47 -48.91 -8.86
C THR A 695 20.05 -48.01 -7.76
N ILE A 696 19.30 -46.95 -7.48
CA ILE A 696 19.25 -46.15 -6.24
C ILE A 696 19.41 -47.01 -4.96
N PRO A 697 20.15 -46.55 -3.94
CA PRO A 697 19.98 -46.99 -2.55
C PRO A 697 19.49 -45.88 -1.61
N SER A 698 18.96 -46.28 -0.46
CA SER A 698 18.30 -45.39 0.51
C SER A 698 18.84 -45.57 1.94
N TYR A 699 18.81 -44.46 2.69
CA TYR A 699 18.86 -44.33 4.16
C TYR A 699 20.05 -44.81 5.02
N HIS A 700 20.50 -43.83 5.84
CA HIS A 700 20.76 -43.87 7.30
C HIS A 700 22.20 -43.78 7.89
N THR A 701 22.37 -42.69 8.66
CA THR A 701 23.13 -42.50 9.93
C THR A 701 24.63 -42.83 10.02
N GLU A 702 25.46 -41.82 10.34
CA GLU A 702 25.92 -41.61 11.73
C GLU A 702 26.55 -40.22 12.01
N ARG A 703 27.05 -39.97 13.23
CA ARG A 703 27.24 -38.63 13.86
C ARG A 703 28.69 -38.11 13.89
N LYS A 704 28.86 -36.77 13.86
CA LYS A 704 29.81 -35.92 14.65
C LYS A 704 29.58 -34.43 14.25
N VAL A 705 28.99 -33.50 15.01
CA VAL A 705 29.22 -32.97 16.39
C VAL A 705 30.03 -31.64 16.42
N ILE A 706 29.33 -30.54 16.77
CA ILE A 706 29.79 -29.23 17.30
C ILE A 706 30.46 -28.21 16.36
N MET A 707 29.74 -27.12 16.03
CA MET A 707 29.91 -25.85 16.77
C MET A 707 28.60 -25.03 16.81
N LYS A 708 28.32 -24.41 17.96
CA LYS A 708 27.13 -23.56 18.20
C LYS A 708 27.44 -22.13 17.77
N ASN A 709 26.45 -21.43 17.20
CA ASN A 709 26.31 -19.99 17.41
C ASN A 709 24.84 -19.64 17.71
N LYS A 710 24.64 -18.72 18.65
CA LYS A 710 23.35 -18.47 19.30
C LYS A 710 22.43 -17.63 18.40
N VAL A 711 21.19 -18.08 18.23
CA VAL A 711 20.05 -17.21 17.90
C VAL A 711 19.28 -16.99 19.20
N GLY A 712 19.26 -15.75 19.69
CA GLY A 712 18.63 -15.38 20.95
C GLY A 712 17.15 -15.08 20.81
N GLU A 713 16.34 -16.06 21.21
CA GLU A 713 15.03 -15.98 21.89
C GLU A 713 14.01 -14.89 21.48
N LEU A 714 12.86 -15.38 21.01
CA LEU A 714 11.61 -14.63 20.87
C LEU A 714 11.01 -14.27 22.24
N TYR A 715 10.38 -13.09 22.29
CA TYR A 715 9.78 -12.47 23.47
C TYR A 715 8.44 -13.14 23.85
N ASP A 716 8.29 -13.62 25.10
CA ASP A 716 7.01 -14.09 25.66
C ASP A 716 6.33 -12.98 26.48
N PRO A 717 5.18 -12.44 26.04
CA PRO A 717 4.53 -11.32 26.71
C PRO A 717 3.76 -11.68 28.00
N LYS A 718 3.88 -12.89 28.55
CA LYS A 718 3.15 -13.31 29.77
C LYS A 718 3.89 -13.16 31.11
N LYS A 719 5.05 -12.48 31.16
CA LYS A 719 5.79 -12.23 32.41
C LYS A 719 6.27 -10.79 32.55
N LEU A 720 5.40 -9.93 33.11
CA LEU A 720 5.78 -8.77 33.93
C LEU A 720 4.53 -8.24 34.67
N ILE A 721 4.30 -8.78 35.86
CA ILE A 721 3.63 -8.08 36.97
C ILE A 721 4.74 -7.82 37.99
N PHE A 722 4.70 -6.62 38.58
CA PHE A 722 5.64 -5.96 39.53
C PHE A 722 6.59 -4.95 38.89
#